data_AF-A0A9W8BHC8-F1
#
_entry.id   AF-A0A9W8BHC8-F1
#
_cell.length_a   1.000
_cell.length_b   1.000
_cell.length_c   1.000
_cell.angle_alpha   90.00
_cell.angle_beta   90.00
_cell.angle_gamma   90.00
#
_symmetry.space_group_name_H-M   'P 1'
#
loop_
_entity.id
_entity.type
_entity.pdbx_description
1 polymer ?
#
loop_
_entity_poly.entity_id
_entity_poly.type
_entity_poly.pdbx_seq_one_letter_code
_entity_poly.pdbx_strand_id
1 'polypeptide(L)'
;MPDPSKDCVLLRIIQYQCAKGDYVVCVPLERLFKKCPGLGSVELVSDGDSFVDVKTLKDVGRWQPSSAPESHTRLPSAEKLQVLLEWFAENKITYNQEAIKIVEQQPTASLTTPKDNAGSLAGFGVVSLRKIESEEPLVVIPKSAVISAATSVLANILIDADIGGNLALCIAVMYEKSLGTASPWYGYLQSLPECADIPLLWDSQSRAWLAGTDVGQWIGRDEVNLREDFEVLQELVAEYPIIFGGSVDWHCFESFLKVASLVSSRAFAVDVHRDNSMVPFADIFNHRTAKENVHIECEEMVCPLCGEAFGCEHMDALEEMDEQEQDSESDSGCESEDGVSSDDESCVNSDSDEEDEEEEMGEELPLLVDPMGNAIAGDFQHGSDVEMDSASEDHGEHSSEDDSDTDSEDELVDTLEMVVFRPCKANTEVFNTYGEHGSAYLLHRYGFCDTKNPFDSVTLSTDDVMQAFALSVSEQRANDVSKVIKRFSYLFESRHRAHGQAESDDEGDDHEEDDQEDEEMEGDKMEEDHVEEDNTPRFSVDGPGHPDLDLAALLVLGLADEAVFAKASQSSQIFRHYFPIIRRFWAAFQDELDNDTPAPTAFRKANQDGAIKKASVGMVSNAVCHLAEARLKLIADDDVALGQRPADSEPLLVSRWESARILRSNERKVLTQCIKTYKKIATKLS
;
A
#
# COMPACT_ATOMS: atom_id res chain seq x y z
N MET A 1 -20.96 34.91 -21.32
CA MET A 1 -22.06 33.98 -20.95
C MET A 1 -22.69 33.44 -22.22
N PRO A 2 -22.99 32.12 -22.30
CA PRO A 2 -23.72 31.52 -23.41
C PRO A 2 -25.17 32.01 -23.52
N ASP A 3 -25.77 31.79 -24.68
CA ASP A 3 -27.18 32.10 -24.96
C ASP A 3 -28.10 31.06 -24.28
N PRO A 4 -29.00 31.45 -23.35
CA PRO A 4 -29.84 30.52 -22.60
C PRO A 4 -30.95 29.84 -23.44
N SER A 5 -31.02 30.11 -24.75
CA SER A 5 -31.91 29.41 -25.69
C SER A 5 -31.30 28.17 -26.35
N LYS A 6 -30.07 27.80 -25.99
CA LYS A 6 -29.37 26.59 -26.47
C LYS A 6 -29.01 25.67 -25.31
N ASP A 7 -29.24 24.37 -25.48
CA ASP A 7 -28.71 23.35 -24.57
C ASP A 7 -27.17 23.32 -24.70
N CYS A 8 -26.49 23.91 -23.72
CA CYS A 8 -25.02 23.95 -23.65
C CYS A 8 -24.53 23.02 -22.55
N VAL A 9 -23.83 21.95 -22.94
CA VAL A 9 -23.07 21.10 -22.01
C VAL A 9 -21.67 21.70 -21.87
N LEU A 10 -21.33 22.14 -20.66
CA LEU A 10 -19.96 22.49 -20.29
C LEU A 10 -19.17 21.19 -20.04
N LEU A 11 -18.05 21.01 -20.74
CA LEU A 11 -17.10 19.94 -20.52
C LEU A 11 -15.72 20.57 -20.34
N ARG A 12 -15.02 20.19 -19.26
CA ARG A 12 -13.67 20.68 -18.98
C ARG A 12 -12.70 20.02 -19.95
N ILE A 13 -12.06 20.82 -20.80
CA ILE A 13 -11.06 20.35 -21.75
C ILE A 13 -9.68 20.60 -21.15
N ILE A 14 -8.98 19.53 -20.77
CA ILE A 14 -7.58 19.62 -20.36
C ILE A 14 -6.73 19.82 -21.63
N GLN A 15 -6.09 20.99 -21.74
CA GLN A 15 -5.13 21.29 -22.80
C GLN A 15 -3.71 21.01 -22.31
N TYR A 16 -2.99 20.15 -23.04
CA TYR A 16 -1.54 20.01 -22.86
C TYR A 16 -0.77 20.86 -23.87
N GLN A 17 0.18 21.65 -23.38
CA GLN A 17 1.03 22.51 -24.20
C GLN A 17 2.24 21.72 -24.75
N CYS A 18 2.16 21.26 -25.99
CA CYS A 18 3.34 20.76 -26.70
C CYS A 18 4.31 21.91 -26.98
N ALA A 19 5.62 21.68 -26.82
CA ALA A 19 6.70 22.66 -27.09
C ALA A 19 6.79 23.19 -28.54
N LYS A 20 5.87 22.78 -29.43
CA LYS A 20 5.72 23.29 -30.80
C LYS A 20 4.46 24.15 -31.02
N GLY A 21 3.63 24.36 -30.00
CA GLY A 21 2.46 25.25 -30.05
C GLY A 21 1.19 24.62 -30.66
N ASP A 22 1.21 23.32 -30.96
CA ASP A 22 0.02 22.57 -31.38
C ASP A 22 -0.67 21.95 -30.15
N TYR A 23 -1.92 22.33 -29.89
CA TYR A 23 -2.74 21.77 -28.82
C TYR A 23 -3.39 20.45 -29.27
N VAL A 24 -3.30 19.40 -28.43
CA VAL A 24 -4.04 18.15 -28.64
C VAL A 24 -5.23 18.11 -27.68
N VAL A 25 -6.44 18.08 -28.23
CA VAL A 25 -7.69 17.90 -27.48
C VAL A 25 -8.06 16.41 -27.50
N CYS A 26 -7.76 15.69 -26.41
CA CYS A 26 -8.11 14.28 -26.26
C CYS A 26 -9.53 14.12 -25.67
N VAL A 27 -10.55 14.26 -26.51
CA VAL A 27 -11.90 13.76 -26.23
C VAL A 27 -12.36 12.89 -27.41
N PRO A 28 -12.79 11.64 -27.19
CA PRO A 28 -13.41 10.84 -28.24
C PRO A 28 -14.74 11.50 -28.67
N LEU A 29 -14.74 12.17 -29.84
CA LEU A 29 -15.93 12.81 -30.42
C LEU A 29 -17.15 11.86 -30.49
N GLU A 30 -16.91 10.56 -30.61
CA GLU A 30 -17.97 9.53 -30.60
C GLU A 30 -18.73 9.44 -29.27
N ARG A 31 -18.08 9.69 -28.11
CA ARG A 31 -18.78 9.77 -26.81
C ARG A 31 -19.70 11.00 -26.74
N LEU A 32 -19.28 12.13 -27.31
CA LEU A 32 -20.08 13.35 -27.41
C LEU A 32 -21.35 13.14 -28.25
N PHE A 33 -21.20 12.52 -29.42
CA PHE A 33 -22.34 12.20 -30.30
C PHE A 33 -23.24 11.07 -29.76
N LYS A 34 -22.71 10.13 -28.96
CA LYS A 34 -23.52 9.12 -28.24
C LYS A 34 -24.37 9.74 -27.12
N LYS A 35 -23.81 10.62 -26.28
CA LYS A 35 -24.54 11.26 -25.17
C LYS A 35 -25.59 12.28 -25.66
N CYS A 36 -25.37 12.94 -26.80
CA CYS A 36 -26.29 13.94 -27.35
C CYS A 36 -26.80 13.61 -28.77
N PRO A 37 -27.76 12.67 -28.92
CA PRO A 37 -28.28 12.23 -30.22
C PRO A 37 -29.13 13.33 -30.89
N GLY A 38 -28.46 14.27 -31.55
CA GLY A 38 -29.09 15.42 -32.21
C GLY A 38 -28.12 16.53 -32.64
N LEU A 39 -26.90 16.58 -32.10
CA LEU A 39 -25.89 17.54 -32.54
C LEU A 39 -25.47 17.26 -34.00
N GLY A 40 -25.75 18.21 -34.90
CA GLY A 40 -25.34 18.15 -36.31
C GLY A 40 -23.89 18.58 -36.56
N SER A 41 -23.25 19.24 -35.60
CA SER A 41 -21.87 19.74 -35.66
C SER A 41 -21.38 20.12 -34.25
N VAL A 42 -20.07 20.08 -34.04
CA VAL A 42 -19.40 20.60 -32.83
C VAL A 42 -18.51 21.76 -33.27
N GLU A 43 -18.72 22.95 -32.73
CA GLU A 43 -17.80 24.09 -32.90
C GLU A 43 -16.90 24.19 -31.68
N LEU A 44 -15.59 24.06 -31.88
CA LEU A 44 -14.59 24.40 -30.88
C LEU A 44 -14.41 25.92 -30.87
N VAL A 45 -14.80 26.57 -29.78
CA VAL A 45 -14.60 28.01 -29.58
C VAL A 45 -13.31 28.20 -28.80
N SER A 46 -12.27 28.71 -29.46
CA SER A 46 -11.10 29.27 -28.80
C SER A 46 -11.27 30.77 -28.64
N ASP A 47 -10.72 31.35 -27.57
CA ASP A 47 -10.62 32.80 -27.42
C ASP A 47 -9.38 33.29 -28.18
N GLY A 48 -9.50 33.38 -29.51
CA GLY A 48 -8.41 33.79 -30.40
C GLY A 48 -8.57 33.30 -31.85
N ASP A 49 -8.17 34.13 -32.82
CA ASP A 49 -8.40 33.90 -34.25
C ASP A 49 -7.64 32.68 -34.83
N SER A 50 -8.21 31.47 -34.76
CA SER A 50 -7.79 30.30 -35.56
C SER A 50 -8.92 29.26 -35.71
N PHE A 51 -9.68 29.32 -36.82
CA PHE A 51 -10.73 28.35 -37.11
C PHE A 51 -10.17 27.03 -37.68
N VAL A 52 -10.49 25.90 -37.04
CA VAL A 52 -10.34 24.55 -37.64
C VAL A 52 -11.72 23.96 -37.86
N ASP A 53 -12.16 23.97 -39.13
CA ASP A 53 -13.50 23.53 -39.56
C ASP A 53 -13.51 22.00 -39.82
N VAL A 54 -13.65 21.20 -38.76
CA VAL A 54 -13.66 19.72 -38.83
C VAL A 54 -15.03 19.22 -39.32
N LYS A 55 -15.20 19.18 -40.65
CA LYS A 55 -16.52 18.96 -41.27
C LYS A 55 -17.00 17.50 -41.38
N THR A 56 -16.14 16.49 -41.27
CA THR A 56 -16.55 15.08 -41.08
C THR A 56 -15.45 14.20 -40.47
N LEU A 57 -15.85 13.08 -39.86
CA LEU A 57 -15.00 11.97 -39.38
C LEU A 57 -14.05 11.37 -40.45
N LYS A 58 -14.19 11.76 -41.73
CA LYS A 58 -13.30 11.37 -42.84
C LYS A 58 -12.09 12.29 -43.02
N ASP A 59 -12.12 13.47 -42.41
CA ASP A 59 -11.12 14.52 -42.56
C ASP A 59 -10.06 14.48 -41.44
N VAL A 60 -10.25 13.62 -40.43
CA VAL A 60 -9.18 13.14 -39.53
C VAL A 60 -8.26 12.24 -40.35
N GLY A 61 -7.40 12.90 -41.14
CA GLY A 61 -6.50 12.24 -42.08
C GLY A 61 -5.58 11.27 -41.35
N ARG A 62 -5.41 10.07 -41.94
CA ARG A 62 -4.56 8.99 -41.42
C ARG A 62 -3.24 9.53 -40.89
N TRP A 63 -3.09 9.62 -39.57
CA TRP A 63 -1.77 9.66 -38.96
C TRP A 63 -1.12 8.31 -39.24
N GLN A 64 -0.22 8.29 -40.23
CA GLN A 64 0.64 7.15 -40.44
C GLN A 64 1.87 7.39 -39.56
N PRO A 65 2.19 6.50 -38.61
CA PRO A 65 3.45 6.60 -37.90
C PRO A 65 4.57 6.61 -38.93
N SER A 66 5.40 7.65 -38.92
CA SER A 66 6.59 7.71 -39.76
C SER A 66 7.43 6.50 -39.45
N SER A 67 7.73 5.69 -40.47
CA SER A 67 8.39 4.39 -40.36
C SER A 67 9.45 4.36 -39.27
N ALA A 68 9.16 3.66 -38.17
CA ALA A 68 10.09 3.48 -37.07
C ALA A 68 11.40 2.88 -37.61
N PRO A 69 12.58 3.38 -37.22
CA PRO A 69 13.84 2.82 -37.68
C PRO A 69 14.00 1.40 -37.12
N GLU A 70 13.92 0.41 -38.01
CA GLU A 70 14.21 -1.00 -37.71
C GLU A 70 15.69 -1.17 -37.30
N SER A 71 16.00 -0.97 -36.02
CA SER A 71 17.03 -1.70 -35.24
C SER A 71 17.26 -1.02 -33.89
N HIS A 72 16.65 -1.56 -32.82
CA HIS A 72 17.03 -1.23 -31.45
C HIS A 72 18.43 -1.77 -31.14
N THR A 73 19.46 -1.05 -31.60
CA THR A 73 20.82 -1.22 -31.11
C THR A 73 20.83 -0.72 -29.67
N ARG A 74 21.03 -1.64 -28.70
CA ARG A 74 21.10 -1.29 -27.28
C ARG A 74 22.22 -0.26 -27.10
N LEU A 75 21.88 0.94 -26.62
CA LEU A 75 22.86 1.98 -26.34
C LEU A 75 23.89 1.46 -25.30
N PRO A 76 25.19 1.74 -25.47
CA PRO A 76 26.18 1.54 -24.42
C PRO A 76 25.78 2.26 -23.13
N SER A 77 26.11 1.68 -21.98
CA SER A 77 25.72 2.21 -20.65
C SER A 77 26.12 3.68 -20.42
N ALA A 78 27.30 4.09 -20.89
CA ALA A 78 27.74 5.48 -20.83
C ALA A 78 26.88 6.44 -21.68
N GLU A 79 26.36 5.98 -22.82
CA GLU A 79 25.47 6.75 -23.70
C GLU A 79 24.06 6.81 -23.09
N LYS A 80 23.57 5.70 -22.51
CA LYS A 80 22.34 5.70 -21.70
C LYS A 80 22.38 6.72 -20.57
N LEU A 81 23.48 6.77 -19.82
CA LEU A 81 23.66 7.70 -18.71
C LEU A 81 23.72 9.15 -19.19
N GLN A 82 24.36 9.42 -20.33
CA GLN A 82 24.38 10.78 -20.90
C GLN A 82 22.97 11.25 -21.25
N VAL A 83 22.20 10.44 -21.99
CA VAL A 83 20.81 10.75 -22.38
C VAL A 83 19.93 10.97 -21.15
N LEU A 84 20.12 10.18 -20.08
CA LEU A 84 19.39 10.36 -18.82
C LEU A 84 19.72 11.69 -18.12
N LEU A 85 21.01 12.05 -18.04
CA LEU A 85 21.46 13.29 -17.39
C LEU A 85 21.03 14.55 -18.17
N GLU A 86 21.01 14.49 -19.51
CA GLU A 86 20.46 15.55 -20.36
C GLU A 86 18.95 15.71 -20.10
N TRP A 87 18.21 14.60 -20.07
CA TRP A 87 16.77 14.59 -19.78
C TRP A 87 16.41 15.09 -18.38
N PHE A 88 17.22 14.78 -17.35
CA PHE A 88 17.04 15.34 -16.00
C PHE A 88 17.13 16.88 -16.00
N ALA A 89 18.11 17.45 -16.72
CA ALA A 89 18.25 18.90 -16.82
C ALA A 89 17.08 19.56 -17.57
N GLU A 90 16.54 18.91 -18.60
CA GLU A 90 15.36 19.38 -19.34
C GLU A 90 14.08 19.36 -18.48
N ASN A 91 13.93 18.37 -17.59
CA ASN A 91 12.76 18.19 -16.73
C ASN A 91 12.94 18.78 -15.32
N LYS A 92 13.91 19.69 -15.14
CA LYS A 92 14.24 20.36 -13.86
C LYS A 92 14.52 19.41 -12.68
N ILE A 93 14.90 18.15 -12.94
CA ILE A 93 15.36 17.23 -11.89
C ILE A 93 16.78 17.67 -11.50
N THR A 94 16.95 18.13 -10.26
CA THR A 94 18.23 18.64 -9.77
C THR A 94 18.80 17.74 -8.68
N TYR A 95 20.12 17.75 -8.52
CA TYR A 95 20.80 16.96 -7.49
C TYR A 95 22.15 17.57 -7.12
N ASN A 96 22.61 17.28 -5.91
CA ASN A 96 23.86 17.84 -5.39
C ASN A 96 25.09 17.14 -6.00
N GLN A 97 25.55 17.66 -7.14
CA GLN A 97 26.72 17.16 -7.90
C GLN A 97 28.06 17.24 -7.14
N GLU A 98 28.13 18.00 -6.04
CA GLU A 98 29.30 18.00 -5.14
C GLU A 98 29.20 16.93 -4.04
N ALA A 99 27.98 16.49 -3.70
CA ALA A 99 27.72 15.47 -2.70
C ALA A 99 27.67 14.05 -3.28
N ILE A 100 27.03 13.86 -4.43
CA ILE A 100 26.76 12.54 -5.02
C ILE A 100 27.04 12.46 -6.53
N LYS A 101 27.16 11.22 -7.02
CA LYS A 101 27.33 10.91 -8.43
C LYS A 101 26.65 9.57 -8.79
N ILE A 102 25.97 9.53 -9.93
CA ILE A 102 25.49 8.29 -10.56
C ILE A 102 26.68 7.55 -11.21
N VAL A 103 26.78 6.24 -10.95
CA VAL A 103 27.80 5.35 -11.50
C VAL A 103 27.17 4.08 -12.07
N GLU A 104 27.80 3.50 -13.10
CA GLU A 104 27.52 2.14 -13.54
C GLU A 104 28.13 1.14 -12.54
N GLN A 105 27.30 0.26 -12.00
CA GLN A 105 27.75 -0.86 -11.17
C GLN A 105 28.25 -1.99 -12.05
N GLN A 106 29.50 -2.39 -11.86
CA GLN A 106 29.99 -3.64 -12.43
C GLN A 106 29.60 -4.81 -11.53
N PRO A 107 29.15 -5.95 -12.09
CA PRO A 107 28.87 -7.16 -11.31
C PRO A 107 30.15 -7.58 -10.58
N THR A 108 30.12 -7.56 -9.24
CA THR A 108 31.33 -7.63 -8.42
C THR A 108 31.93 -9.04 -8.42
N ALA A 109 32.90 -9.28 -9.30
CA ALA A 109 33.58 -10.56 -9.45
C ALA A 109 34.58 -10.92 -8.31
N SER A 110 34.39 -10.41 -7.08
CA SER A 110 35.29 -10.67 -5.94
C SER A 110 34.53 -11.08 -4.67
N LEU A 111 34.15 -12.36 -4.62
CA LEU A 111 33.67 -13.05 -3.41
C LEU A 111 34.81 -13.29 -2.39
N THR A 112 35.47 -12.23 -1.94
CA THR A 112 36.55 -12.31 -0.91
C THR A 112 36.32 -11.43 0.32
N THR A 113 35.31 -10.56 0.33
CA THR A 113 34.84 -9.84 1.53
C THR A 113 33.35 -10.12 1.76
N PRO A 114 32.98 -10.91 2.78
CA PRO A 114 31.59 -11.26 3.04
C PRO A 114 30.88 -10.12 3.81
N LYS A 115 30.37 -9.11 3.10
CA LYS A 115 29.50 -8.08 3.67
C LYS A 115 28.34 -7.70 2.76
N ASP A 116 27.20 -8.30 3.12
CA ASP A 116 25.84 -7.79 3.04
C ASP A 116 25.06 -8.14 1.75
N ASN A 117 25.37 -7.59 0.57
CA ASN A 117 24.54 -7.77 -0.63
C ASN A 117 25.21 -8.71 -1.64
N ALA A 118 24.64 -9.90 -1.87
CA ALA A 118 25.05 -10.80 -2.94
C ALA A 118 24.09 -10.66 -4.13
N GLY A 119 24.59 -10.17 -5.26
CA GLY A 119 23.84 -10.23 -6.53
C GLY A 119 23.39 -8.92 -7.17
N SER A 120 24.04 -7.77 -6.92
CA SER A 120 23.82 -6.61 -7.80
C SER A 120 24.34 -6.94 -9.21
N LEU A 121 23.38 -7.21 -10.10
CA LEU A 121 23.58 -7.32 -11.55
C LEU A 121 23.75 -5.92 -12.13
N ALA A 122 24.33 -5.82 -13.33
CA ALA A 122 24.72 -4.54 -13.92
C ALA A 122 23.55 -3.54 -13.99
N GLY A 123 23.78 -2.34 -13.47
CA GLY A 123 22.78 -1.26 -13.37
C GLY A 123 23.42 0.06 -12.98
N PHE A 124 22.62 1.08 -12.71
CA PHE A 124 23.09 2.32 -12.11
C PHE A 124 23.00 2.26 -10.58
N GLY A 125 23.78 3.10 -9.90
CA GLY A 125 23.71 3.32 -8.46
C GLY A 125 24.30 4.68 -8.10
N VAL A 126 24.03 5.16 -6.88
CA VAL A 126 24.48 6.47 -6.40
C VAL A 126 25.65 6.30 -5.42
N VAL A 127 26.74 7.05 -5.63
CA VAL A 127 27.87 7.11 -4.68
C VAL A 127 28.11 8.52 -4.18
N SER A 128 28.50 8.63 -2.92
CA SER A 128 28.91 9.89 -2.31
C SER A 128 30.32 10.30 -2.74
N LEU A 129 30.54 11.61 -2.89
CA LEU A 129 31.82 12.22 -3.20
C LEU A 129 32.51 12.79 -1.95
N ARG A 130 31.71 13.23 -0.97
CA ARG A 130 32.14 13.73 0.35
C ARG A 130 31.38 13.07 1.48
N LYS A 131 31.70 13.43 2.73
CA LYS A 131 30.81 13.14 3.85
C LYS A 131 29.52 13.97 3.68
N ILE A 132 28.40 13.35 3.95
CA ILE A 132 27.06 13.95 3.91
C ILE A 132 26.47 13.75 5.31
N GLU A 133 25.95 14.81 5.92
CA GLU A 133 25.29 14.71 7.23
C GLU A 133 23.81 14.32 7.04
N SER A 134 23.09 14.02 8.13
CA SER A 134 21.63 13.85 8.06
C SER A 134 20.94 15.18 7.72
N GLU A 135 19.69 15.09 7.25
CA GLU A 135 18.82 16.23 6.90
C GLU A 135 19.35 17.05 5.69
N GLU A 136 20.33 16.54 4.94
CA GLU A 136 20.79 17.16 3.69
C GLU A 136 19.95 16.64 2.51
N PRO A 137 19.20 17.50 1.78
CA PRO A 137 18.52 17.10 0.56
C PRO A 137 19.54 16.90 -0.58
N LEU A 138 19.45 15.77 -1.28
CA LEU A 138 20.40 15.37 -2.30
C LEU A 138 19.86 15.45 -3.73
N VAL A 139 18.55 15.32 -3.90
CA VAL A 139 17.84 15.29 -5.19
C VAL A 139 16.49 15.97 -5.00
N VAL A 140 16.08 16.78 -5.97
CA VAL A 140 14.73 17.38 -6.04
C VAL A 140 14.14 17.02 -7.40
N ILE A 141 12.95 16.40 -7.38
CA ILE A 141 12.28 15.79 -8.52
C ILE A 141 10.87 16.41 -8.64
N PRO A 142 10.58 17.25 -9.65
CA PRO A 142 9.24 17.76 -9.84
C PRO A 142 8.24 16.63 -10.08
N LYS A 143 7.06 16.65 -9.43
CA LYS A 143 6.02 15.63 -9.65
C LYS A 143 5.52 15.61 -11.09
N SER A 144 5.70 16.70 -11.85
CA SER A 144 5.45 16.74 -13.30
C SER A 144 6.37 15.84 -14.14
N ALA A 145 7.51 15.37 -13.60
CA ALA A 145 8.44 14.47 -14.28
C ALA A 145 8.15 12.98 -14.03
N VAL A 146 7.22 12.68 -13.11
CA VAL A 146 6.82 11.33 -12.70
C VAL A 146 5.86 10.71 -13.71
N ILE A 147 5.94 9.39 -13.93
CA ILE A 147 4.95 8.64 -14.71
C ILE A 147 3.95 8.02 -13.74
N SER A 148 2.70 8.47 -13.79
CA SER A 148 1.57 7.88 -13.06
C SER A 148 0.42 7.53 -14.00
N ALA A 149 -0.60 6.83 -13.49
CA ALA A 149 -1.85 6.64 -14.23
C ALA A 149 -2.55 7.98 -14.52
N ALA A 150 -2.55 8.91 -13.56
CA ALA A 150 -3.17 10.23 -13.65
C ALA A 150 -2.43 11.20 -14.59
N THR A 151 -1.10 11.16 -14.66
CA THR A 151 -0.30 12.01 -15.57
C THR A 151 -0.17 11.43 -16.99
N SER A 152 -0.60 10.19 -17.19
CA SER A 152 -0.60 9.52 -18.50
C SER A 152 -1.59 10.14 -19.48
N VAL A 153 -1.26 10.14 -20.78
CA VAL A 153 -2.23 10.49 -21.84
C VAL A 153 -3.42 9.52 -21.91
N LEU A 154 -3.33 8.37 -21.21
CA LEU A 154 -4.41 7.40 -21.07
C LEU A 154 -5.31 7.64 -19.85
N ALA A 155 -5.04 8.62 -18.98
CA ALA A 155 -5.76 8.81 -17.71
C ALA A 155 -7.29 8.74 -17.86
N ASN A 156 -7.86 9.52 -18.78
CA ASN A 156 -9.30 9.51 -19.06
C ASN A 156 -9.84 8.14 -19.49
N ILE A 157 -9.04 7.34 -20.22
CA ILE A 157 -9.43 6.00 -20.70
C ILE A 157 -9.37 4.99 -19.58
N LEU A 158 -8.39 5.11 -18.68
CA LEU A 158 -8.25 4.26 -17.49
C LEU A 158 -9.40 4.51 -16.51
N ILE A 159 -9.70 5.77 -16.21
CA ILE A 159 -10.86 6.19 -15.41
C ILE A 159 -12.18 5.74 -16.08
N ASP A 160 -12.34 5.96 -17.38
CA ASP A 160 -13.54 5.56 -18.13
C ASP A 160 -13.76 4.03 -18.22
N ALA A 161 -12.72 3.24 -17.93
CA ALA A 161 -12.72 1.78 -17.95
C ALA A 161 -12.64 1.17 -16.53
N ASP A 162 -12.65 1.99 -15.48
CA ASP A 162 -12.53 1.60 -14.07
C ASP A 162 -11.23 0.82 -13.76
N ILE A 163 -10.12 1.24 -14.38
CA ILE A 163 -8.80 0.63 -14.21
C ILE A 163 -7.92 1.54 -13.35
N GLY A 164 -7.73 1.14 -12.09
CA GLY A 164 -6.88 1.82 -11.10
C GLY A 164 -5.55 1.11 -10.79
N GLY A 165 -4.84 1.65 -9.79
CA GLY A 165 -3.71 1.02 -9.13
C GLY A 165 -2.54 0.60 -10.03
N ASN A 166 -1.86 -0.48 -9.62
CA ASN A 166 -0.68 -1.01 -10.29
C ASN A 166 -0.95 -1.43 -11.76
N LEU A 167 -2.16 -1.90 -12.09
CA LEU A 167 -2.52 -2.22 -13.47
C LEU A 167 -2.54 -0.95 -14.34
N ALA A 168 -3.20 0.12 -13.87
CA ALA A 168 -3.23 1.40 -14.57
C ALA A 168 -1.82 1.95 -14.84
N LEU A 169 -0.93 1.90 -13.84
CA LEU A 169 0.48 2.28 -14.01
C LEU A 169 1.20 1.38 -15.03
N CYS A 170 1.00 0.05 -14.98
CA CYS A 170 1.58 -0.87 -15.95
C CYS A 170 1.17 -0.54 -17.39
N ILE A 171 -0.10 -0.22 -17.62
CA ILE A 171 -0.61 0.16 -18.94
C ILE A 171 0.01 1.50 -19.38
N ALA A 172 0.08 2.50 -18.50
CA ALA A 172 0.72 3.78 -18.78
C ALA A 172 2.21 3.63 -19.15
N VAL A 173 2.99 2.88 -18.36
CA VAL A 173 4.41 2.63 -18.64
C VAL A 173 4.61 1.82 -19.92
N MET A 174 3.75 0.82 -20.19
CA MET A 174 3.80 0.05 -21.43
C MET A 174 3.49 0.92 -22.66
N TYR A 175 2.54 1.85 -22.53
CA TYR A 175 2.18 2.81 -23.57
C TYR A 175 3.32 3.76 -23.89
N GLU A 176 3.91 4.40 -22.88
CA GLU A 176 5.04 5.33 -23.06
C GLU A 176 6.26 4.61 -23.66
N LYS A 177 6.53 3.36 -23.25
CA LYS A 177 7.58 2.55 -23.88
C LYS A 177 7.29 2.26 -25.37
N SER A 178 6.02 2.17 -25.77
CA SER A 178 5.61 1.90 -27.16
C SER A 178 5.85 3.07 -28.13
N LEU A 179 5.89 4.29 -27.60
CA LEU A 179 6.20 5.53 -28.34
C LEU A 179 7.71 5.67 -28.65
N GLY A 180 8.57 4.96 -27.92
CA GLY A 180 10.03 5.06 -28.07
C GLY A 180 10.50 6.51 -27.90
N THR A 181 11.27 7.03 -28.87
CA THR A 181 11.81 8.41 -28.85
C THR A 181 10.75 9.51 -28.95
N ALA A 182 9.47 9.16 -29.13
CA ALA A 182 8.37 10.12 -29.11
C ALA A 182 7.73 10.28 -27.72
N SER A 183 8.03 9.40 -26.76
CA SER A 183 7.63 9.59 -25.36
C SER A 183 8.38 10.78 -24.74
N PRO A 184 7.70 11.68 -24.01
CA PRO A 184 8.40 12.72 -23.25
C PRO A 184 9.27 12.13 -22.13
N TRP A 185 9.00 10.90 -21.66
CA TRP A 185 9.83 10.18 -20.69
C TRP A 185 10.91 9.28 -21.33
N TYR A 186 11.15 9.36 -22.65
CA TYR A 186 12.12 8.49 -23.32
C TYR A 186 13.50 8.49 -22.66
N GLY A 187 14.00 9.66 -22.24
CA GLY A 187 15.32 9.80 -21.62
C GLY A 187 15.47 9.01 -20.31
N TYR A 188 14.39 8.89 -19.54
CA TYR A 188 14.28 7.99 -18.38
C TYR A 188 14.04 6.54 -18.80
N LEU A 189 13.00 6.26 -19.59
CA LEU A 189 12.58 4.89 -19.96
C LEU A 189 13.64 4.08 -20.72
N GLN A 190 14.56 4.73 -21.45
CA GLN A 190 15.70 4.07 -22.10
C GLN A 190 16.81 3.67 -21.12
N SER A 191 16.90 4.34 -19.96
CA SER A 191 17.93 4.06 -18.96
C SER A 191 17.64 2.78 -18.18
N LEU A 192 16.37 2.47 -17.95
CA LEU A 192 15.84 1.27 -17.30
C LEU A 192 16.39 -0.05 -17.90
N PRO A 193 16.43 -1.14 -17.10
CA PRO A 193 16.63 -2.48 -17.61
C PRO A 193 15.43 -2.92 -18.48
N GLU A 194 15.58 -4.05 -19.18
CA GLU A 194 14.48 -4.63 -19.97
C GLU A 194 13.33 -5.13 -19.07
N CYS A 195 13.69 -5.64 -17.90
CA CYS A 195 12.84 -6.13 -16.82
C CYS A 195 13.66 -6.24 -15.53
N ALA A 196 13.00 -6.46 -14.39
CA ALA A 196 13.67 -6.90 -13.16
C ALA A 196 13.95 -8.42 -13.23
N ASP A 197 15.01 -8.90 -12.54
CA ASP A 197 15.35 -10.33 -12.51
C ASP A 197 14.51 -11.11 -11.47
N ILE A 198 13.19 -10.91 -11.51
CA ILE A 198 12.25 -11.53 -10.56
C ILE A 198 11.99 -13.01 -10.90
N PRO A 199 11.71 -13.87 -9.90
CA PRO A 199 11.44 -15.29 -10.07
C PRO A 199 10.38 -15.67 -11.11
N LEU A 200 9.39 -14.81 -11.33
CA LEU A 200 8.34 -15.06 -12.33
C LEU A 200 8.90 -15.04 -13.78
N LEU A 201 9.98 -14.29 -14.01
CA LEU A 201 10.74 -14.21 -15.27
C LEU A 201 11.93 -15.20 -15.33
N TRP A 202 12.11 -16.06 -14.32
CA TRP A 202 13.18 -17.05 -14.32
C TRP A 202 12.85 -18.26 -15.20
N ASP A 203 13.91 -18.87 -15.74
CA ASP A 203 13.81 -20.14 -16.45
C ASP A 203 13.38 -21.28 -15.50
N SER A 204 12.93 -22.40 -16.07
CA SER A 204 12.37 -23.51 -15.29
C SER A 204 13.40 -24.23 -14.39
N GLN A 205 14.70 -24.16 -14.70
CA GLN A 205 15.75 -24.70 -13.84
C GLN A 205 15.99 -23.77 -12.65
N SER A 206 16.09 -22.46 -12.88
CA SER A 206 16.23 -21.47 -11.82
C SER A 206 15.02 -21.46 -10.87
N ARG A 207 13.79 -21.54 -11.40
CA ARG A 207 12.56 -21.63 -10.56
C ARG A 207 12.53 -22.89 -9.69
N ALA A 208 13.09 -24.01 -10.15
CA ALA A 208 13.11 -25.25 -9.38
C ALA A 208 13.90 -25.13 -8.05
N TRP A 209 14.86 -24.21 -7.96
CA TRP A 209 15.61 -23.93 -6.73
C TRP A 209 14.75 -23.31 -5.61
N LEU A 210 13.61 -22.71 -5.97
CA LEU A 210 12.66 -22.11 -5.03
C LEU A 210 11.62 -23.13 -4.51
N ALA A 211 11.66 -24.39 -4.95
CA ALA A 211 10.71 -25.42 -4.53
C ALA A 211 10.66 -25.58 -2.99
N GLY A 212 9.48 -25.36 -2.42
CA GLY A 212 9.23 -25.41 -0.97
C GLY A 212 9.45 -24.10 -0.21
N THR A 213 10.02 -23.06 -0.83
CA THR A 213 10.11 -21.70 -0.27
C THR A 213 8.78 -20.96 -0.37
N ASP A 214 8.63 -19.83 0.31
CA ASP A 214 7.44 -18.96 0.19
C ASP A 214 7.29 -18.43 -1.23
N VAL A 215 8.37 -17.88 -1.79
CA VAL A 215 8.42 -17.39 -3.18
C VAL A 215 8.04 -18.49 -4.17
N GLY A 216 8.45 -19.74 -3.91
CA GLY A 216 8.06 -20.90 -4.73
C GLY A 216 6.56 -21.22 -4.72
N GLN A 217 5.82 -20.77 -3.71
CA GLN A 217 4.35 -20.86 -3.65
C GLN A 217 3.70 -19.65 -4.32
N TRP A 218 4.22 -18.44 -4.08
CA TRP A 218 3.67 -17.18 -4.60
C TRP A 218 3.69 -17.11 -6.13
N ILE A 219 4.79 -17.50 -6.79
CA ILE A 219 4.93 -17.50 -8.27
C ILE A 219 3.71 -18.12 -8.98
N GLY A 220 3.14 -19.20 -8.45
CA GLY A 220 2.01 -19.89 -9.08
C GLY A 220 0.66 -19.19 -8.89
N ARG A 221 0.50 -18.39 -7.84
CA ARG A 221 -0.67 -17.54 -7.59
C ARG A 221 -0.56 -16.26 -8.41
N ASP A 222 0.57 -15.59 -8.32
CA ASP A 222 0.80 -14.30 -8.98
C ASP A 222 0.82 -14.44 -10.52
N GLU A 223 1.20 -15.60 -11.09
CA GLU A 223 1.01 -15.85 -12.52
C GLU A 223 -0.48 -15.95 -12.94
N VAL A 224 -1.41 -16.27 -12.03
CA VAL A 224 -2.86 -16.26 -12.31
C VAL A 224 -3.38 -14.83 -12.26
N ASN A 225 -3.15 -14.11 -11.16
CA ASN A 225 -3.59 -12.72 -11.00
C ASN A 225 -3.09 -11.83 -12.16
N LEU A 226 -1.80 -11.92 -12.51
CA LEU A 226 -1.25 -11.14 -13.63
C LEU A 226 -1.81 -11.55 -15.00
N ARG A 227 -2.40 -12.75 -15.14
CA ARG A 227 -3.12 -13.14 -16.37
C ARG A 227 -4.52 -12.54 -16.42
N GLU A 228 -5.19 -12.42 -15.28
CA GLU A 228 -6.48 -11.73 -15.16
C GLU A 228 -6.31 -10.23 -15.46
N ASP A 229 -5.29 -9.58 -14.86
CA ASP A 229 -4.84 -8.22 -15.23
C ASP A 229 -4.57 -8.06 -16.75
N PHE A 230 -3.91 -9.06 -17.33
CA PHE A 230 -3.59 -9.06 -18.75
C PHE A 230 -4.83 -9.23 -19.63
N GLU A 231 -5.84 -9.97 -19.19
CA GLU A 231 -7.15 -10.10 -19.86
C GLU A 231 -7.89 -8.76 -19.86
N VAL A 232 -7.91 -8.01 -18.75
CA VAL A 232 -8.42 -6.62 -18.70
C VAL A 232 -7.71 -5.71 -19.70
N LEU A 233 -6.38 -5.80 -19.80
CA LEU A 233 -5.62 -5.10 -20.85
C LEU A 233 -6.02 -5.55 -22.26
N GLN A 234 -6.33 -6.84 -22.50
CA GLN A 234 -6.78 -7.29 -23.82
C GLN A 234 -8.12 -6.69 -24.22
N GLU A 235 -9.05 -6.53 -23.26
CA GLU A 235 -10.34 -5.88 -23.50
C GLU A 235 -10.16 -4.39 -23.85
N LEU A 236 -9.32 -3.67 -23.10
CA LEU A 236 -8.99 -2.27 -23.36
C LEU A 236 -8.32 -2.06 -24.74
N VAL A 237 -7.39 -2.95 -25.11
CA VAL A 237 -6.73 -2.95 -26.42
C VAL A 237 -7.73 -3.22 -27.55
N ALA A 238 -8.72 -4.08 -27.32
CA ALA A 238 -9.77 -4.39 -28.28
C ALA A 238 -10.79 -3.25 -28.45
N GLU A 239 -11.09 -2.48 -27.39
CA GLU A 239 -11.95 -1.31 -27.46
C GLU A 239 -11.26 -0.10 -28.14
N TYR A 240 -9.97 0.13 -27.85
CA TYR A 240 -9.22 1.30 -28.34
C TYR A 240 -8.03 0.97 -29.30
N PRO A 241 -8.23 0.18 -30.38
CA PRO A 241 -7.14 -0.34 -31.23
C PRO A 241 -6.40 0.72 -32.06
N ILE A 242 -6.91 1.96 -32.11
CA ILE A 242 -6.21 3.10 -32.73
C ILE A 242 -5.14 3.67 -31.77
N ILE A 243 -5.38 3.58 -30.46
CA ILE A 243 -4.52 4.11 -29.40
C ILE A 243 -3.44 3.07 -29.08
N PHE A 244 -3.84 1.82 -28.88
CA PHE A 244 -2.93 0.68 -28.67
C PHE A 244 -2.33 0.14 -29.99
N GLY A 245 -1.86 1.06 -30.83
CA GLY A 245 -1.00 0.75 -31.97
C GLY A 245 0.48 0.77 -31.57
N GLY A 246 1.38 0.68 -32.56
CA GLY A 246 2.81 0.97 -32.38
C GLY A 246 3.74 -0.23 -32.53
N SER A 247 4.85 -0.18 -31.78
CA SER A 247 5.98 -1.11 -31.92
C SER A 247 6.02 -2.23 -30.86
N VAL A 248 5.16 -2.16 -29.85
CA VAL A 248 5.01 -3.15 -28.77
C VAL A 248 3.92 -4.16 -29.14
N ASP A 249 4.14 -5.42 -28.80
CA ASP A 249 3.12 -6.47 -28.94
C ASP A 249 2.18 -6.45 -27.72
N TRP A 250 1.08 -5.72 -27.87
CA TRP A 250 0.01 -5.61 -26.87
C TRP A 250 -0.71 -6.94 -26.57
N HIS A 251 -0.53 -7.96 -27.41
CA HIS A 251 -1.09 -9.31 -27.22
C HIS A 251 -0.07 -10.30 -26.60
N CYS A 252 1.10 -9.82 -26.18
CA CYS A 252 2.16 -10.64 -25.59
C CYS A 252 2.21 -10.50 -24.06
N PHE A 253 1.78 -11.53 -23.35
CA PHE A 253 1.88 -11.62 -21.87
C PHE A 253 3.31 -11.41 -21.35
N GLU A 254 4.35 -11.88 -22.07
CA GLU A 254 5.75 -11.64 -21.67
C GLU A 254 6.10 -10.15 -21.73
N SER A 255 5.53 -9.39 -22.67
CA SER A 255 5.78 -7.94 -22.78
C SER A 255 5.11 -7.18 -21.63
N PHE A 256 3.88 -7.54 -21.27
CA PHE A 256 3.19 -7.04 -20.08
C PHE A 256 3.96 -7.38 -18.80
N LEU A 257 4.32 -8.64 -18.59
CA LEU A 257 5.06 -9.12 -17.42
C LEU A 257 6.42 -8.43 -17.24
N LYS A 258 7.12 -8.09 -18.33
CA LYS A 258 8.35 -7.28 -18.26
C LYS A 258 8.07 -5.88 -17.71
N VAL A 259 6.98 -5.23 -18.11
CA VAL A 259 6.59 -3.92 -17.56
C VAL A 259 6.12 -4.03 -16.11
N ALA A 260 5.29 -5.02 -15.78
CA ALA A 260 4.87 -5.29 -14.41
C ALA A 260 6.06 -5.51 -13.47
N SER A 261 7.12 -6.21 -13.94
CA SER A 261 8.36 -6.37 -13.17
C SER A 261 9.14 -5.07 -12.95
N LEU A 262 9.01 -4.08 -13.85
CA LEU A 262 9.64 -2.77 -13.67
C LEU A 262 8.84 -1.93 -12.66
N VAL A 263 7.52 -1.86 -12.83
CA VAL A 263 6.61 -1.18 -11.89
C VAL A 263 6.80 -1.73 -10.47
N SER A 264 6.64 -3.05 -10.31
CA SER A 264 6.75 -3.75 -9.04
C SER A 264 8.13 -3.70 -8.37
N SER A 265 9.16 -3.12 -9.01
CA SER A 265 10.52 -3.00 -8.45
C SER A 265 11.05 -1.56 -8.38
N ARG A 266 10.27 -0.57 -8.83
CA ARG A 266 10.71 0.83 -9.03
C ARG A 266 9.64 1.89 -8.80
N ALA A 267 8.37 1.51 -8.69
CA ALA A 267 7.32 2.45 -8.33
C ALA A 267 7.44 2.89 -6.87
N PHE A 268 6.97 4.09 -6.59
CA PHE A 268 6.81 4.68 -5.26
C PHE A 268 5.38 5.18 -5.13
N ALA A 269 4.77 5.08 -3.95
CA ALA A 269 3.64 5.94 -3.61
C ALA A 269 4.12 7.41 -3.64
N VAL A 270 3.27 8.33 -4.12
CA VAL A 270 3.66 9.73 -4.34
C VAL A 270 2.69 10.70 -3.64
N ASP A 271 1.40 10.55 -3.90
CA ASP A 271 0.31 11.29 -3.26
C ASP A 271 -1.04 10.65 -3.63
N VAL A 272 -2.13 11.08 -2.99
CA VAL A 272 -3.49 10.55 -3.22
C VAL A 272 -4.04 10.73 -4.64
N HIS A 273 -3.45 11.60 -5.47
CA HIS A 273 -3.86 11.79 -6.86
C HIS A 273 -3.07 10.93 -7.85
N ARG A 274 -1.77 10.74 -7.58
CA ARG A 274 -0.82 10.07 -8.48
C ARG A 274 -0.66 8.59 -8.15
N ASP A 275 -0.92 8.18 -6.90
CA ASP A 275 -0.74 6.81 -6.40
C ASP A 275 0.68 6.30 -6.73
N ASN A 276 0.86 4.98 -6.74
CA ASN A 276 2.04 4.27 -7.21
C ASN A 276 2.45 4.77 -8.60
N SER A 277 3.68 5.27 -8.67
CA SER A 277 4.22 5.98 -9.83
C SER A 277 5.71 5.68 -10.06
N MET A 278 6.16 5.74 -11.31
CA MET A 278 7.60 5.63 -11.62
C MET A 278 8.27 6.99 -11.37
N VAL A 279 9.12 7.07 -10.34
CA VAL A 279 9.82 8.30 -9.95
C VAL A 279 11.27 8.28 -10.48
N PRO A 280 11.60 9.08 -11.51
CA PRO A 280 12.95 9.11 -12.07
C PRO A 280 13.97 9.62 -11.05
N PHE A 281 15.21 9.12 -11.13
CA PHE A 281 16.30 9.37 -10.17
C PHE A 281 16.13 8.62 -8.83
N ALA A 282 14.96 8.71 -8.18
CA ALA A 282 14.70 7.97 -6.93
C ALA A 282 14.95 6.46 -7.09
N ASP A 283 14.51 5.88 -8.21
CA ASP A 283 14.68 4.48 -8.58
C ASP A 283 16.13 4.05 -8.95
N ILE A 284 17.11 4.95 -8.84
CA ILE A 284 18.55 4.70 -9.03
C ILE A 284 19.24 4.35 -7.70
N PHE A 285 18.65 4.73 -6.56
CA PHE A 285 19.19 4.36 -5.26
C PHE A 285 18.87 2.90 -4.95
N ASN A 286 19.90 2.07 -4.78
CA ASN A 286 19.73 0.67 -4.40
C ASN A 286 19.26 0.52 -2.94
N HIS A 287 18.58 -0.60 -2.65
CA HIS A 287 18.11 -0.95 -1.31
C HIS A 287 19.24 -1.31 -0.33
N ARG A 288 19.02 -1.00 0.96
CA ARG A 288 19.71 -1.71 2.05
C ARG A 288 18.92 -1.78 3.37
N THR A 289 18.53 -2.99 3.75
CA THR A 289 17.78 -3.26 4.99
C THR A 289 18.45 -2.66 6.24
N ALA A 290 17.71 -1.78 6.94
CA ALA A 290 18.05 -1.15 8.23
C ALA A 290 19.43 -0.43 8.27
N LYS A 291 19.97 -0.08 7.10
CA LYS A 291 21.24 0.65 6.90
C LYS A 291 21.20 1.53 5.65
N GLU A 292 19.99 1.89 5.23
CA GLU A 292 19.69 2.95 4.29
C GLU A 292 20.35 4.28 4.70
N ASN A 293 20.49 5.17 3.72
CA ASN A 293 21.10 6.49 3.88
C ASN A 293 20.11 7.60 3.56
N VAL A 294 19.26 7.40 2.57
CA VAL A 294 18.25 8.35 2.13
C VAL A 294 16.86 7.75 2.26
N HIS A 295 15.87 8.62 2.43
CA HIS A 295 14.45 8.36 2.20
C HIS A 295 13.94 9.31 1.10
N ILE A 296 12.73 9.03 0.61
CA ILE A 296 11.98 9.96 -0.22
C ILE A 296 11.01 10.74 0.68
N GLU A 297 10.85 12.03 0.42
CA GLU A 297 9.95 12.93 1.16
C GLU A 297 9.16 13.78 0.15
N CYS A 298 7.83 13.89 0.32
CA CYS A 298 6.94 14.70 -0.51
C CYS A 298 5.65 15.04 0.24
N GLU A 299 4.88 16.01 -0.27
CA GLU A 299 3.51 16.24 0.18
C GLU A 299 2.59 15.15 -0.38
N GLU A 300 1.93 14.39 0.49
CA GLU A 300 1.06 13.27 0.11
C GLU A 300 -0.41 13.68 0.03
N MET A 301 -0.80 14.71 0.79
CA MET A 301 -2.18 15.22 0.85
C MET A 301 -2.37 16.34 -0.17
N VAL A 302 -2.87 15.97 -1.34
CA VAL A 302 -3.20 16.87 -2.45
C VAL A 302 -4.65 16.64 -2.89
N CYS A 303 -5.22 17.52 -3.70
CA CYS A 303 -6.55 17.29 -4.27
C CYS A 303 -6.60 15.97 -5.09
N PRO A 304 -7.44 14.98 -4.74
CA PRO A 304 -7.51 13.69 -5.46
C PRO A 304 -7.87 13.83 -6.95
N LEU A 305 -8.56 14.91 -7.33
CA LEU A 305 -9.02 15.14 -8.71
C LEU A 305 -8.01 15.82 -9.63
N CYS A 306 -7.04 16.59 -9.10
CA CYS A 306 -6.08 17.31 -9.94
C CYS A 306 -4.64 17.38 -9.43
N GLY A 307 -4.34 16.83 -8.26
CA GLY A 307 -2.98 16.76 -7.71
C GLY A 307 -2.39 18.10 -7.24
N GLU A 308 -3.22 19.15 -7.18
CA GLU A 308 -2.84 20.46 -6.65
C GLU A 308 -2.84 20.40 -5.12
N ALA A 309 -1.79 20.90 -4.47
CA ALA A 309 -1.65 20.82 -3.02
C ALA A 309 -2.66 21.73 -2.28
N PHE A 310 -2.91 22.94 -2.78
CA PHE A 310 -3.78 23.93 -2.13
C PHE A 310 -4.50 24.83 -3.14
N GLY A 311 -5.67 25.36 -2.75
CA GLY A 311 -6.30 26.47 -3.46
C GLY A 311 -6.95 26.14 -4.81
N CYS A 312 -7.35 24.88 -5.03
CA CYS A 312 -8.16 24.51 -6.19
C CYS A 312 -9.64 24.35 -5.82
N GLU A 313 -10.53 24.75 -6.73
CA GLU A 313 -12.00 24.74 -6.57
C GLU A 313 -12.61 23.34 -6.25
N HIS A 314 -11.81 22.27 -6.28
CA HIS A 314 -12.25 20.93 -5.90
C HIS A 314 -12.18 20.66 -4.40
N MET A 315 -11.25 21.30 -3.67
CA MET A 315 -11.09 21.05 -2.24
C MET A 315 -12.28 21.66 -1.49
N ASP A 316 -12.61 22.91 -1.80
CA ASP A 316 -13.83 23.59 -1.37
C ASP A 316 -15.10 22.74 -1.63
N ALA A 317 -15.16 22.06 -2.79
CA ALA A 317 -16.31 21.23 -3.18
C ALA A 317 -16.36 19.86 -2.47
N LEU A 318 -15.24 19.37 -1.93
CA LEU A 318 -15.21 18.17 -1.08
C LEU A 318 -15.60 18.53 0.36
N GLU A 319 -15.08 19.64 0.89
CA GLU A 319 -15.48 20.20 2.19
C GLU A 319 -17.00 20.47 2.24
N GLU A 320 -17.58 21.07 1.18
CA GLU A 320 -19.04 21.27 1.06
C GLU A 320 -19.84 19.95 0.99
N MET A 321 -19.23 18.82 0.62
CA MET A 321 -19.89 17.51 0.59
C MET A 321 -19.84 16.82 1.96
N ASP A 322 -18.69 16.85 2.64
CA ASP A 322 -18.53 16.28 3.98
C ASP A 322 -19.43 16.99 5.01
N GLU A 323 -19.58 18.32 4.90
CA GLU A 323 -20.55 19.09 5.71
C GLU A 323 -22.02 18.65 5.47
N GLN A 324 -22.37 18.26 4.24
CA GLN A 324 -23.73 17.81 3.90
C GLN A 324 -24.05 16.40 4.40
N GLU A 325 -23.06 15.52 4.52
CA GLU A 325 -23.26 14.20 5.12
C GLU A 325 -23.44 14.33 6.65
N GLN A 326 -22.65 15.18 7.31
CA GLN A 326 -22.78 15.46 8.75
C GLN A 326 -24.10 16.16 9.13
N ASP A 327 -24.60 17.10 8.33
CA ASP A 327 -25.90 17.74 8.58
C ASP A 327 -27.09 16.78 8.44
N SER A 328 -26.92 15.66 7.71
CA SER A 328 -28.00 14.70 7.42
C SER A 328 -28.39 13.80 8.61
N GLU A 329 -27.51 13.65 9.61
CA GLU A 329 -27.75 12.80 10.78
C GLU A 329 -28.42 13.54 11.95
N SER A 330 -28.59 14.87 11.87
CA SER A 330 -29.06 15.69 13.00
C SER A 330 -30.57 16.04 13.01
N ASP A 331 -31.30 15.88 11.90
CA ASP A 331 -32.73 16.26 11.84
C ASP A 331 -33.70 15.11 12.16
N SER A 332 -33.75 14.74 13.45
CA SER A 332 -34.89 14.01 14.04
C SER A 332 -35.66 14.85 15.07
N GLY A 333 -35.78 16.16 14.81
CA GLY A 333 -36.46 17.14 15.66
C GLY A 333 -37.97 17.24 15.40
N CYS A 334 -38.78 16.45 16.10
CA CYS A 334 -40.24 16.49 15.91
C CYS A 334 -40.92 17.80 16.40
N GLU A 335 -41.57 18.54 15.48
CA GLU A 335 -42.64 19.48 15.82
C GLU A 335 -44.02 18.90 15.48
N SER A 336 -45.00 19.18 16.34
CA SER A 336 -46.33 18.56 16.29
C SER A 336 -47.47 19.59 16.39
N GLU A 337 -48.67 19.12 16.04
CA GLU A 337 -49.98 19.81 16.08
C GLU A 337 -50.31 20.79 14.93
N ASP A 338 -51.08 20.29 13.95
CA ASP A 338 -52.50 20.68 13.88
C ASP A 338 -53.35 19.57 13.21
N GLY A 339 -54.54 19.29 13.72
CA GLY A 339 -55.23 18.01 13.49
C GLY A 339 -56.36 18.01 12.44
N VAL A 340 -56.98 16.83 12.22
CA VAL A 340 -58.46 16.62 12.15
C VAL A 340 -58.84 15.16 11.78
N SER A 341 -59.71 14.53 12.61
CA SER A 341 -60.62 13.38 12.33
C SER A 341 -60.04 12.02 11.91
N SER A 342 -60.64 10.86 12.21
CA SER A 342 -61.71 10.47 13.16
C SER A 342 -61.88 8.93 13.12
N ASP A 343 -62.32 8.33 14.22
CA ASP A 343 -62.88 6.96 14.34
C ASP A 343 -61.88 5.81 14.01
N ASP A 344 -61.79 4.69 14.74
CA ASP A 344 -62.87 3.84 15.25
C ASP A 344 -62.37 2.85 16.34
N GLU A 345 -63.17 2.71 17.40
CA GLU A 345 -63.39 1.57 18.31
C GLU A 345 -62.33 0.46 18.59
N SER A 346 -62.04 0.32 19.91
CA SER A 346 -62.12 -0.94 20.71
C SER A 346 -60.89 -1.88 20.78
N CYS A 347 -60.60 -2.61 21.88
CA CYS A 347 -61.14 -2.62 23.26
C CYS A 347 -60.30 -3.44 24.29
N VAL A 348 -60.56 -3.17 25.58
CA VAL A 348 -60.40 -3.99 26.81
C VAL A 348 -59.04 -4.53 27.29
N ASN A 349 -58.57 -3.90 28.38
CA ASN A 349 -58.30 -4.47 29.73
C ASN A 349 -57.68 -5.88 29.88
N SER A 350 -56.63 -5.98 30.71
CA SER A 350 -56.81 -6.38 32.13
C SER A 350 -55.54 -6.25 32.98
N ASP A 351 -55.69 -5.76 34.20
CA ASP A 351 -54.66 -5.64 35.24
C ASP A 351 -54.27 -7.00 35.86
N SER A 352 -53.05 -7.15 36.40
CA SER A 352 -52.85 -7.81 37.72
C SER A 352 -51.50 -7.47 38.35
N ASP A 353 -51.60 -6.89 39.53
CA ASP A 353 -50.59 -6.54 40.54
C ASP A 353 -49.80 -7.71 41.18
N GLU A 354 -48.86 -7.33 42.08
CA GLU A 354 -48.28 -8.09 43.21
C GLU A 354 -47.21 -9.19 42.87
N GLU A 355 -46.11 -9.39 43.63
CA GLU A 355 -45.56 -8.73 44.85
C GLU A 355 -44.04 -9.02 45.00
N ASP A 356 -43.37 -8.40 45.98
CA ASP A 356 -41.91 -8.38 46.21
C ASP A 356 -41.26 -9.72 46.70
N GLU A 357 -39.93 -9.86 46.55
CA GLU A 357 -38.98 -10.08 47.67
C GLU A 357 -37.50 -10.01 47.23
N GLU A 358 -36.61 -9.65 48.17
CA GLU A 358 -35.25 -9.11 47.95
C GLU A 358 -34.10 -10.16 48.10
N GLU A 359 -32.90 -9.86 47.57
CA GLU A 359 -31.53 -10.09 48.13
C GLU A 359 -30.47 -9.91 47.00
N GLU A 360 -29.89 -8.71 46.81
CA GLU A 360 -28.69 -8.15 47.49
C GLU A 360 -27.34 -8.59 46.90
N MET A 361 -26.79 -7.78 45.98
CA MET A 361 -25.37 -7.43 45.70
C MET A 361 -25.35 -6.58 44.41
N GLY A 362 -24.68 -5.43 44.28
CA GLY A 362 -23.87 -4.66 45.23
C GLY A 362 -23.08 -3.58 44.47
N GLU A 363 -23.53 -2.32 44.59
CA GLU A 363 -22.91 -1.02 44.28
C GLU A 363 -21.92 -0.83 43.10
N GLU A 364 -22.18 0.25 42.33
CA GLU A 364 -21.24 0.89 41.39
C GLU A 364 -19.93 1.32 42.08
N LEU A 365 -18.82 1.32 41.34
CA LEU A 365 -17.50 1.70 41.87
C LEU A 365 -17.28 3.23 41.85
N PRO A 366 -16.87 3.85 42.99
CA PRO A 366 -16.63 5.28 43.07
C PRO A 366 -15.23 5.72 42.62
N LEU A 367 -15.15 7.00 42.24
CA LEU A 367 -13.96 7.70 41.74
C LEU A 367 -12.77 7.74 42.73
N LEU A 368 -11.56 7.87 42.18
CA LEU A 368 -10.29 7.93 42.92
C LEU A 368 -10.17 9.21 43.79
N VAL A 369 -9.72 9.04 45.03
CA VAL A 369 -9.37 10.11 46.00
C VAL A 369 -7.99 9.88 46.61
N ASP A 370 -7.34 10.95 47.07
CA ASP A 370 -6.00 10.91 47.64
C ASP A 370 -5.95 10.37 49.09
N PRO A 371 -4.76 10.04 49.65
CA PRO A 371 -4.62 9.45 50.98
C PRO A 371 -5.01 10.34 52.18
N MET A 372 -5.50 11.56 51.97
CA MET A 372 -6.06 12.42 53.02
C MET A 372 -7.52 12.85 52.77
N GLY A 373 -8.15 12.38 51.68
CA GLY A 373 -9.60 12.37 51.54
C GLY A 373 -10.25 13.71 51.19
N ASN A 374 -9.53 14.59 50.48
CA ASN A 374 -10.12 15.78 49.86
C ASN A 374 -10.10 15.67 48.34
N ALA A 375 -11.19 16.06 47.69
CA ALA A 375 -11.23 16.24 46.24
C ALA A 375 -10.48 17.52 45.85
N ILE A 376 -9.65 17.45 44.80
CA ILE A 376 -8.99 18.61 44.20
C ILE A 376 -9.73 18.97 42.90
N ALA A 377 -10.73 19.83 43.01
CA ALA A 377 -11.18 20.65 41.89
C ALA A 377 -10.32 21.93 41.85
N GLY A 378 -9.87 22.31 40.66
CA GLY A 378 -8.88 23.37 40.47
C GLY A 378 -9.25 24.37 39.38
N ASP A 379 -10.51 24.82 39.36
CA ASP A 379 -10.94 25.97 38.55
C ASP A 379 -10.50 27.27 39.25
N PHE A 380 -9.96 28.24 38.50
CA PHE A 380 -9.62 29.56 39.06
C PHE A 380 -9.79 30.70 38.04
N GLN A 381 -10.76 31.57 38.33
CA GLN A 381 -11.13 32.75 37.56
C GLN A 381 -10.18 33.95 37.73
N HIS A 382 -10.39 34.91 36.83
CA HIS A 382 -9.81 36.26 36.73
C HIS A 382 -9.87 37.16 37.98
N GLY A 383 -8.99 38.18 37.96
CA GLY A 383 -9.22 39.52 38.55
C GLY A 383 -8.04 40.05 39.39
N SER A 384 -7.64 41.33 39.35
CA SER A 384 -7.94 42.48 38.47
C SER A 384 -6.90 43.61 38.76
N ASP A 385 -7.14 44.83 38.26
CA ASP A 385 -6.49 46.13 38.63
C ASP A 385 -5.17 46.45 37.89
N VAL A 386 -4.87 47.65 37.35
CA VAL A 386 -5.60 48.89 36.97
C VAL A 386 -4.76 49.59 35.85
N GLU A 387 -5.11 50.66 35.13
CA GLU A 387 -6.12 51.73 35.29
C GLU A 387 -7.08 51.82 34.06
N MET A 388 -7.55 53.03 33.70
CA MET A 388 -8.54 53.36 32.66
C MET A 388 -8.22 54.75 32.11
N ASP A 389 -8.34 54.98 30.80
CA ASP A 389 -8.77 56.30 30.29
C ASP A 389 -9.48 56.19 28.93
N SER A 390 -10.26 57.21 28.56
CA SER A 390 -11.50 57.03 27.78
C SER A 390 -11.71 57.94 26.56
N ALA A 391 -12.63 57.50 25.68
CA ALA A 391 -13.26 58.21 24.55
C ALA A 391 -12.37 58.43 23.29
N SER A 392 -12.90 58.50 22.06
CA SER A 392 -14.29 58.61 21.58
C SER A 392 -14.51 57.94 20.20
N GLU A 393 -15.78 57.79 19.81
CA GLU A 393 -16.29 57.34 18.50
C GLU A 393 -15.74 58.13 17.29
N ASP A 394 -15.55 57.48 16.13
CA ASP A 394 -16.02 58.00 14.82
C ASP A 394 -16.14 56.89 13.75
N HIS A 395 -17.05 57.06 12.78
CA HIS A 395 -17.13 56.26 11.56
C HIS A 395 -16.42 56.99 10.41
N GLY A 396 -15.55 56.32 9.64
CA GLY A 396 -14.83 56.96 8.52
C GLY A 396 -14.51 56.00 7.37
N GLU A 397 -14.83 56.42 6.15
CA GLU A 397 -14.65 55.67 4.90
C GLU A 397 -13.22 55.74 4.35
N HIS A 398 -12.83 54.74 3.55
CA HIS A 398 -11.83 54.76 2.46
C HIS A 398 -10.54 55.61 2.59
N SER A 399 -9.38 54.93 2.60
CA SER A 399 -8.25 55.31 1.74
C SER A 399 -7.39 54.12 1.34
N SER A 400 -7.05 54.05 0.06
CA SER A 400 -6.18 53.05 -0.57
C SER A 400 -4.70 53.45 -0.50
N GLU A 401 -3.88 52.59 0.10
CA GLU A 401 -2.42 52.51 -0.02
C GLU A 401 -2.16 50.98 0.01
N ASP A 402 -1.96 50.25 -1.10
CA ASP A 402 -0.99 50.39 -2.21
C ASP A 402 0.48 50.23 -1.76
N ASP A 403 0.73 49.21 -0.92
CA ASP A 403 2.05 48.60 -0.76
C ASP A 403 2.20 47.43 -1.73
N SER A 404 2.65 47.74 -2.95
CA SER A 404 2.99 46.77 -3.99
C SER A 404 4.43 46.28 -3.84
N ASP A 405 4.69 45.36 -2.91
CA ASP A 405 5.96 44.62 -2.82
C ASP A 405 5.79 43.19 -3.37
N THR A 406 5.56 43.09 -4.68
CA THR A 406 5.76 41.83 -5.43
C THR A 406 7.22 41.68 -5.82
N ASP A 407 7.92 40.69 -5.27
CA ASP A 407 8.87 39.85 -6.03
C ASP A 407 9.20 38.58 -5.20
N SER A 408 9.06 37.41 -5.84
CA SER A 408 9.13 36.05 -5.28
C SER A 408 8.17 35.77 -4.11
N GLU A 409 6.88 35.65 -4.41
CA GLU A 409 6.14 34.51 -3.85
C GLU A 409 6.83 33.24 -4.35
N ASP A 410 7.25 32.37 -3.43
CA ASP A 410 7.74 31.04 -3.79
C ASP A 410 6.55 30.25 -4.38
N GLU A 411 6.51 30.06 -5.70
CA GLU A 411 5.77 28.93 -6.29
C GLU A 411 6.32 27.67 -5.61
N LEU A 412 5.59 27.13 -4.63
CA LEU A 412 5.92 25.89 -3.97
C LEU A 412 5.85 24.77 -5.01
N VAL A 413 6.98 24.50 -5.66
CA VAL A 413 7.05 23.52 -6.74
C VAL A 413 6.78 22.15 -6.17
N ASP A 414 5.62 21.59 -6.53
CA ASP A 414 5.19 20.23 -6.19
C ASP A 414 6.27 19.22 -6.60
N THR A 415 7.03 18.72 -5.61
CA THR A 415 8.26 17.96 -5.78
C THR A 415 8.35 16.81 -4.79
N LEU A 416 9.18 15.82 -5.14
CA LEU A 416 9.72 14.81 -4.23
C LEU A 416 11.20 15.10 -4.00
N GLU A 417 11.65 14.94 -2.76
CA GLU A 417 13.06 15.09 -2.39
C GLU A 417 13.66 13.76 -1.92
N MET A 418 14.94 13.52 -2.24
CA MET A 418 15.71 12.44 -1.64
C MET A 418 16.58 13.00 -0.52
N VAL A 419 16.17 12.81 0.73
CA VAL A 419 16.75 13.44 1.93
C VAL A 419 17.58 12.43 2.72
N VAL A 420 18.71 12.86 3.29
CA VAL A 420 19.61 11.96 4.04
C VAL A 420 19.08 11.68 5.44
N PHE A 421 18.46 10.52 5.62
CA PHE A 421 18.13 9.98 6.93
C PHE A 421 19.38 9.61 7.74
N ARG A 422 20.38 8.93 7.16
CA ARG A 422 21.61 8.48 7.87
C ARG A 422 22.91 8.97 7.21
N PRO A 423 23.88 9.53 7.98
CA PRO A 423 25.05 10.19 7.41
C PRO A 423 25.90 9.30 6.50
N CYS A 424 26.18 9.79 5.29
CA CYS A 424 27.01 9.09 4.32
C CYS A 424 28.50 9.34 4.57
N LYS A 425 29.32 8.29 4.47
CA LYS A 425 30.79 8.44 4.35
C LYS A 425 31.12 8.87 2.92
N ALA A 426 32.28 9.47 2.69
CA ALA A 426 32.75 9.78 1.34
C ALA A 426 33.16 8.50 0.58
N ASN A 427 32.88 8.46 -0.73
CA ASN A 427 33.22 7.35 -1.63
C ASN A 427 32.58 6.01 -1.21
N THR A 428 31.34 6.06 -0.71
CA THR A 428 30.50 4.88 -0.48
C THR A 428 29.23 4.99 -1.30
N GLU A 429 28.64 3.85 -1.64
CA GLU A 429 27.27 3.81 -2.16
C GLU A 429 26.29 4.40 -1.14
N VAL A 430 25.30 5.12 -1.66
CA VAL A 430 24.20 5.73 -0.92
C VAL A 430 22.97 4.88 -1.21
N PHE A 431 22.36 4.33 -0.16
CA PHE A 431 21.24 3.39 -0.29
C PHE A 431 19.92 4.05 0.11
N ASN A 432 18.83 3.65 -0.55
CA ASN A 432 17.47 3.90 -0.09
C ASN A 432 16.98 2.70 0.75
N THR A 433 15.84 2.84 1.41
CA THR A 433 15.00 1.70 1.81
C THR A 433 13.94 1.44 0.76
N TYR A 434 13.47 0.20 0.67
CA TYR A 434 12.32 -0.20 -0.15
C TYR A 434 11.17 -0.71 0.75
N GLY A 435 11.22 -0.40 2.06
CA GLY A 435 10.36 -0.98 3.10
C GLY A 435 11.08 -2.01 3.99
N GLU A 436 10.46 -2.33 5.13
CA GLU A 436 10.95 -3.33 6.12
C GLU A 436 10.61 -4.77 5.71
N HIS A 437 11.10 -5.18 4.54
CA HIS A 437 10.67 -6.42 3.90
C HIS A 437 11.65 -7.58 4.07
N GLY A 438 11.12 -8.79 4.33
CA GLY A 438 11.88 -10.04 4.39
C GLY A 438 12.43 -10.51 3.03
N SER A 439 13.40 -11.44 3.05
CA SER A 439 14.10 -11.89 1.83
C SER A 439 13.19 -12.54 0.78
N ALA A 440 12.07 -13.13 1.19
CA ALA A 440 11.08 -13.69 0.27
C ALA A 440 10.47 -12.58 -0.60
N TYR A 441 10.01 -11.49 0.03
CA TYR A 441 9.44 -10.33 -0.65
C TYR A 441 10.50 -9.62 -1.52
N LEU A 442 11.70 -9.39 -0.99
CA LEU A 442 12.80 -8.77 -1.74
C LEU A 442 13.15 -9.57 -3.01
N LEU A 443 13.18 -10.91 -2.92
CA LEU A 443 13.41 -11.74 -4.10
C LEU A 443 12.24 -11.68 -5.07
N HIS A 444 11.02 -11.78 -4.56
CA HIS A 444 9.80 -11.83 -5.35
C HIS A 444 9.59 -10.54 -6.16
N ARG A 445 9.73 -9.38 -5.53
CA ARG A 445 9.47 -8.05 -6.10
C ARG A 445 10.68 -7.45 -6.81
N TYR A 446 11.90 -7.64 -6.29
CA TYR A 446 13.11 -6.94 -6.76
C TYR A 446 14.24 -7.87 -7.29
N GLY A 447 14.15 -9.19 -7.11
CA GLY A 447 15.10 -10.15 -7.68
C GLY A 447 16.37 -10.44 -6.85
N PHE A 448 16.47 -9.96 -5.60
CA PHE A 448 17.64 -10.18 -4.74
C PHE A 448 17.27 -10.61 -3.31
N CYS A 449 18.23 -11.21 -2.58
CA CYS A 449 18.06 -11.60 -1.18
C CYS A 449 19.15 -10.99 -0.29
N ASP A 450 18.75 -10.50 0.88
CA ASP A 450 19.69 -10.04 1.90
C ASP A 450 20.21 -11.20 2.75
N THR A 451 21.54 -11.26 2.93
CA THR A 451 22.18 -12.40 3.62
C THR A 451 21.89 -12.50 5.12
N LYS A 452 21.33 -11.44 5.72
CA LYS A 452 21.04 -11.31 7.16
C LYS A 452 19.91 -10.30 7.40
N ASN A 453 18.74 -10.59 6.85
CA ASN A 453 17.59 -9.72 7.00
C ASN A 453 16.91 -9.97 8.38
N PRO A 454 16.67 -8.92 9.20
CA PRO A 454 15.92 -9.07 10.46
C PRO A 454 14.41 -9.29 10.23
N PHE A 455 13.88 -8.85 9.09
CA PHE A 455 12.47 -8.92 8.70
C PHE A 455 12.12 -10.21 7.93
N ASP A 456 13.01 -11.21 7.91
CA ASP A 456 12.72 -12.53 7.33
C ASP A 456 11.55 -13.20 8.06
N SER A 457 10.42 -13.37 7.39
CA SER A 457 9.31 -14.21 7.86
C SER A 457 9.14 -15.46 6.99
N VAL A 458 8.35 -16.42 7.48
CA VAL A 458 7.93 -17.61 6.74
C VAL A 458 6.43 -17.81 6.88
N THR A 459 5.73 -17.73 5.77
CA THR A 459 4.28 -17.89 5.62
C THR A 459 3.86 -19.32 5.93
N LEU A 460 2.73 -19.44 6.63
CA LEU A 460 2.06 -20.69 6.94
C LEU A 460 0.71 -20.69 6.21
N SER A 461 0.40 -21.77 5.49
CA SER A 461 -0.90 -21.85 4.81
C SER A 461 -2.02 -22.05 5.83
N THR A 462 -3.24 -21.61 5.50
CA THR A 462 -4.43 -21.89 6.31
C THR A 462 -4.59 -23.40 6.53
N ASP A 463 -4.30 -24.23 5.53
CA ASP A 463 -4.34 -25.69 5.64
C ASP A 463 -3.31 -26.24 6.65
N ASP A 464 -2.10 -25.70 6.72
CA ASP A 464 -1.11 -26.05 7.75
C ASP A 464 -1.66 -25.71 9.15
N VAL A 465 -2.24 -24.51 9.31
CA VAL A 465 -2.87 -24.05 10.56
C VAL A 465 -4.02 -24.98 10.95
N MET A 466 -4.90 -25.35 10.01
CA MET A 466 -5.98 -26.30 10.26
C MET A 466 -5.46 -27.69 10.64
N GLN A 467 -4.38 -28.16 10.02
CA GLN A 467 -3.75 -29.43 10.36
C GLN A 467 -3.15 -29.42 11.77
N ALA A 468 -2.54 -28.31 12.20
CA ALA A 468 -2.03 -28.17 13.57
C ALA A 468 -3.13 -28.19 14.63
N PHE A 469 -4.30 -27.61 14.34
CA PHE A 469 -5.50 -27.79 15.16
C PHE A 469 -5.93 -29.27 15.17
N ALA A 470 -6.05 -29.93 14.03
CA ALA A 470 -6.49 -31.33 13.95
C ALA A 470 -5.58 -32.35 14.68
N LEU A 471 -4.33 -31.97 15.02
CA LEU A 471 -3.44 -32.77 15.88
C LEU A 471 -3.76 -32.65 17.38
N SER A 472 -4.46 -31.60 17.80
CA SER A 472 -4.67 -31.22 19.21
C SER A 472 -6.15 -31.18 19.62
N VAL A 473 -7.05 -30.93 18.68
CA VAL A 473 -8.52 -30.85 18.84
C VAL A 473 -9.24 -31.68 17.77
N SER A 474 -10.57 -31.77 17.85
CA SER A 474 -11.36 -32.54 16.88
C SER A 474 -11.37 -31.89 15.49
N GLU A 475 -11.60 -32.71 14.45
CA GLU A 475 -11.79 -32.23 13.06
C GLU A 475 -12.94 -31.22 12.95
N GLN A 476 -14.02 -31.43 13.71
CA GLN A 476 -15.12 -30.47 13.84
C GLN A 476 -14.64 -29.13 14.40
N ARG A 477 -13.85 -29.14 15.49
CA ARG A 477 -13.29 -27.91 16.06
C ARG A 477 -12.38 -27.18 15.07
N ALA A 478 -11.57 -27.91 14.30
CA ALA A 478 -10.78 -27.29 13.24
C ALA A 478 -11.70 -26.57 12.23
N ASN A 479 -12.72 -27.25 11.70
CA ASN A 479 -13.68 -26.62 10.78
C ASN A 479 -14.37 -25.38 11.37
N ASP A 480 -14.68 -25.38 12.67
CA ASP A 480 -15.27 -24.21 13.34
C ASP A 480 -14.26 -23.06 13.54
N VAL A 481 -12.98 -23.35 13.76
CA VAL A 481 -11.91 -22.32 13.74
C VAL A 481 -11.77 -21.70 12.34
N SER A 482 -11.91 -22.47 11.26
CA SER A 482 -11.89 -21.92 9.88
C SER A 482 -13.03 -20.92 9.65
N LYS A 483 -14.21 -21.15 10.24
CA LYS A 483 -15.33 -20.18 10.21
C LYS A 483 -15.02 -18.91 11.00
N VAL A 484 -14.34 -19.02 12.15
CA VAL A 484 -13.89 -17.86 12.95
C VAL A 484 -12.94 -16.98 12.15
N ILE A 485 -11.95 -17.58 11.45
CA ILE A 485 -11.02 -16.85 10.58
C ILE A 485 -11.79 -16.04 9.51
N LYS A 486 -12.82 -16.63 8.90
CA LYS A 486 -13.65 -15.96 7.89
C LYS A 486 -14.59 -14.89 8.46
N ARG A 487 -15.24 -15.16 9.61
CA ARG A 487 -16.20 -14.24 10.24
C ARG A 487 -15.53 -12.99 10.80
N PHE A 488 -14.28 -13.11 11.25
CA PHE A 488 -13.55 -12.06 11.94
C PHE A 488 -12.30 -11.60 11.18
N SER A 489 -12.21 -11.83 9.87
CA SER A 489 -11.05 -11.50 9.03
C SER A 489 -10.57 -10.05 9.21
N TYR A 490 -11.50 -9.11 9.35
CA TYR A 490 -11.26 -7.68 9.60
C TYR A 490 -10.50 -7.37 10.91
N LEU A 491 -10.41 -8.30 11.86
CA LEU A 491 -9.67 -8.12 13.12
C LEU A 491 -8.21 -8.62 13.05
N PHE A 492 -7.77 -9.16 11.92
CA PHE A 492 -6.42 -9.70 11.73
C PHE A 492 -5.51 -8.69 11.02
N GLU A 493 -4.65 -8.00 11.76
CA GLU A 493 -3.58 -7.13 11.21
C GLU A 493 -2.63 -7.90 10.27
N SER A 494 -2.47 -9.22 10.47
CA SER A 494 -1.70 -10.09 9.57
C SER A 494 -2.26 -10.17 8.14
N ARG A 495 -3.42 -9.55 7.83
CA ARG A 495 -3.90 -9.28 6.46
C ARG A 495 -2.85 -8.51 5.64
N HIS A 496 -2.21 -7.48 6.21
CA HIS A 496 -1.35 -6.53 5.49
C HIS A 496 0.15 -6.91 5.47
N ARG A 497 0.60 -7.84 6.32
CA ARG A 497 2.04 -8.17 6.44
C ARG A 497 2.56 -9.13 5.38
N ALA A 498 1.73 -10.04 4.87
CA ALA A 498 2.16 -11.09 3.95
C ALA A 498 2.29 -10.61 2.48
N HIS A 499 1.69 -9.45 2.16
CA HIS A 499 2.02 -8.64 0.99
C HIS A 499 2.50 -7.29 1.52
N GLY A 500 3.76 -7.25 2.00
CA GLY A 500 4.30 -6.12 2.76
C GLY A 500 3.99 -4.75 2.15
N GLN A 501 3.27 -3.93 2.94
CA GLN A 501 2.88 -2.53 2.75
C GLN A 501 3.05 -2.01 1.32
N ALA A 502 2.00 -2.20 0.52
CA ALA A 502 1.78 -1.54 -0.76
C ALA A 502 0.28 -1.29 -1.02
N GLU A 503 -0.47 -1.07 0.06
CA GLU A 503 -1.81 -0.50 0.13
C GLU A 503 -1.74 0.55 1.24
N SER A 504 -2.42 1.69 1.03
CA SER A 504 -2.29 2.92 1.82
C SER A 504 -2.48 2.72 3.32
N ASP A 505 -1.68 3.42 4.12
CA ASP A 505 -1.96 3.63 5.54
C ASP A 505 -3.18 4.57 5.65
N ASP A 506 -4.38 3.99 5.61
CA ASP A 506 -5.64 4.65 5.93
C ASP A 506 -5.76 4.81 7.47
N GLU A 507 -4.87 5.62 8.06
CA GLU A 507 -5.02 6.12 9.43
C GLU A 507 -6.05 7.27 9.42
N GLY A 508 -7.33 6.91 9.19
CA GLY A 508 -8.31 7.86 8.65
C GLY A 508 -9.75 7.87 9.19
N ASP A 509 -10.21 6.93 10.03
CA ASP A 509 -11.48 7.14 10.76
C ASP A 509 -11.63 6.35 12.08
N ASP A 510 -11.52 7.06 13.21
CA ASP A 510 -12.02 6.62 14.51
C ASP A 510 -13.53 6.96 14.59
N HIS A 511 -14.36 6.22 13.84
CA HIS A 511 -15.81 6.24 14.07
C HIS A 511 -16.12 5.61 15.44
N GLU A 512 -16.38 6.48 16.42
CA GLU A 512 -16.86 6.09 17.75
C GLU A 512 -18.19 5.31 17.65
N GLU A 513 -18.32 4.39 18.60
CA GLU A 513 -19.36 3.38 18.77
C GLU A 513 -20.80 3.85 18.51
N ASP A 514 -21.55 3.08 17.69
CA ASP A 514 -23.01 3.07 17.77
C ASP A 514 -23.52 1.63 18.05
N ASP A 515 -24.09 1.45 19.25
CA ASP A 515 -24.60 0.17 19.76
C ASP A 515 -25.92 -0.21 19.06
N GLN A 516 -25.84 -1.06 18.04
CA GLN A 516 -27.02 -1.77 17.52
C GLN A 516 -26.92 -3.27 17.81
N GLU A 517 -27.89 -3.75 18.60
CA GLU A 517 -27.96 -5.14 19.07
C GLU A 517 -28.11 -6.12 17.88
N ASP A 518 -27.38 -7.25 17.93
CA ASP A 518 -27.46 -8.34 16.93
C ASP A 518 -28.89 -8.96 16.91
N GLU A 519 -29.86 -8.39 16.17
CA GLU A 519 -31.13 -9.07 15.88
C GLU A 519 -30.92 -10.23 14.87
N GLU A 520 -31.18 -11.47 15.33
CA GLU A 520 -31.08 -12.69 14.51
C GLU A 520 -32.14 -12.74 13.39
N MET A 521 -31.86 -12.14 12.22
CA MET A 521 -32.69 -12.36 11.02
C MET A 521 -32.52 -13.78 10.45
N GLU A 522 -33.52 -14.63 10.66
CA GLU A 522 -33.63 -15.91 9.95
C GLU A 522 -33.92 -15.71 8.45
N GLY A 523 -32.87 -15.85 7.64
CA GLY A 523 -32.93 -16.56 6.36
C GLY A 523 -33.64 -15.87 5.19
N ASP A 524 -32.84 -15.31 4.28
CA ASP A 524 -33.10 -15.49 2.86
C ASP A 524 -31.83 -15.89 2.09
N LYS A 525 -32.00 -16.40 0.88
CA LYS A 525 -30.91 -17.04 0.13
C LYS A 525 -29.96 -16.02 -0.46
N MET A 526 -28.70 -16.03 -0.02
CA MET A 526 -27.61 -15.41 -0.77
C MET A 526 -27.44 -16.13 -2.12
N GLU A 527 -27.54 -15.37 -3.20
CA GLU A 527 -27.00 -15.77 -4.50
C GLU A 527 -25.47 -15.57 -4.44
N GLU A 528 -24.70 -16.57 -4.91
CA GLU A 528 -23.22 -16.57 -4.84
C GLU A 528 -22.63 -15.67 -5.94
N ASP A 529 -22.83 -14.36 -5.82
CA ASP A 529 -22.24 -13.36 -6.72
C ASP A 529 -20.91 -12.83 -6.18
N HIS A 530 -19.91 -12.84 -7.07
CA HIS A 530 -18.60 -12.19 -6.98
C HIS A 530 -17.83 -12.29 -5.64
N VAL A 531 -16.95 -13.31 -5.58
CA VAL A 531 -15.89 -13.38 -4.56
C VAL A 531 -14.88 -12.27 -4.82
N GLU A 532 -14.99 -11.19 -4.04
CA GLU A 532 -13.91 -10.22 -3.83
C GLU A 532 -12.64 -10.92 -3.28
N GLU A 533 -11.54 -10.18 -3.27
CA GLU A 533 -10.15 -10.60 -3.06
C GLU A 533 -9.88 -11.63 -1.93
N ASP A 534 -8.68 -12.23 -1.92
CA ASP A 534 -8.20 -13.22 -0.91
C ASP A 534 -8.14 -12.64 0.52
N ASN A 535 -9.30 -12.39 1.10
CA ASN A 535 -9.57 -11.77 2.40
C ASN A 535 -9.32 -12.77 3.55
N THR A 536 -8.43 -13.73 3.31
CA THR A 536 -8.00 -14.77 4.24
C THR A 536 -6.76 -14.27 4.99
N PRO A 537 -6.81 -14.09 6.32
CA PRO A 537 -5.64 -13.76 7.13
C PRO A 537 -4.46 -14.69 6.87
N ARG A 538 -3.26 -14.12 6.67
CA ARG A 538 -2.05 -14.87 6.33
C ARG A 538 -1.11 -14.95 7.53
N PHE A 539 -1.01 -16.15 8.08
CA PHE A 539 -0.19 -16.43 9.26
C PHE A 539 1.28 -16.68 8.90
N SER A 540 2.19 -16.41 9.83
CA SER A 540 3.63 -16.54 9.58
C SER A 540 4.45 -16.82 10.85
N VAL A 541 5.73 -17.05 10.64
CA VAL A 541 6.77 -17.07 11.68
C VAL A 541 7.83 -16.04 11.32
N ASP A 542 8.05 -15.06 12.19
CA ASP A 542 8.93 -13.90 11.98
C ASP A 542 10.40 -14.17 12.36
N GLY A 543 11.29 -13.25 11.97
CA GLY A 543 12.76 -13.34 12.06
C GLY A 543 13.37 -13.82 13.39
N PRO A 544 12.84 -13.43 14.56
CA PRO A 544 13.27 -13.97 15.87
C PRO A 544 12.94 -15.46 16.09
N GLY A 545 12.09 -16.04 15.24
CA GLY A 545 11.47 -17.34 15.40
C GLY A 545 10.19 -17.28 16.23
N HIS A 546 9.37 -16.24 16.06
CA HIS A 546 8.10 -16.04 16.76
C HIS A 546 6.93 -16.21 15.79
N PRO A 547 5.81 -16.87 16.19
CA PRO A 547 4.58 -16.82 15.42
C PRO A 547 4.05 -15.37 15.43
N ASP A 548 3.40 -14.96 14.35
CA ASP A 548 2.70 -13.67 14.34
C ASP A 548 1.64 -13.61 15.45
N LEU A 549 1.30 -12.40 15.89
CA LEU A 549 0.44 -12.20 17.06
C LEU A 549 -0.96 -12.75 16.85
N ASP A 550 -1.45 -12.75 15.62
CA ASP A 550 -2.79 -13.18 15.28
C ASP A 550 -2.87 -14.71 15.25
N LEU A 551 -1.86 -15.39 14.69
CA LEU A 551 -1.70 -16.84 14.82
C LEU A 551 -1.60 -17.25 16.29
N ALA A 552 -0.81 -16.53 17.08
CA ALA A 552 -0.64 -16.83 18.50
C ALA A 552 -1.96 -16.66 19.28
N ALA A 553 -2.75 -15.64 18.97
CA ALA A 553 -4.07 -15.43 19.58
C ALA A 553 -5.13 -16.42 19.09
N LEU A 554 -5.18 -16.71 17.79
CA LEU A 554 -6.05 -17.73 17.19
C LEU A 554 -5.78 -19.11 17.78
N LEU A 555 -4.51 -19.49 17.97
CA LEU A 555 -4.13 -20.74 18.63
C LEU A 555 -4.55 -20.78 20.10
N VAL A 556 -4.51 -19.66 20.84
CA VAL A 556 -5.07 -19.61 22.21
C VAL A 556 -6.57 -19.90 22.21
N LEU A 557 -7.32 -19.28 21.29
CA LEU A 557 -8.78 -19.42 21.22
C LEU A 557 -9.19 -20.82 20.72
N GLY A 558 -8.64 -21.28 19.59
CA GLY A 558 -9.03 -22.57 18.99
C GLY A 558 -8.65 -23.79 19.84
N LEU A 559 -7.57 -23.69 20.62
CA LEU A 559 -7.14 -24.71 21.60
C LEU A 559 -7.77 -24.52 22.99
N ALA A 560 -8.70 -23.57 23.17
CA ALA A 560 -9.40 -23.36 24.44
C ALA A 560 -10.45 -24.44 24.73
N ASP A 561 -10.78 -24.60 26.02
CA ASP A 561 -11.84 -25.46 26.53
C ASP A 561 -13.17 -25.24 25.77
N GLU A 562 -13.98 -26.29 25.59
CA GLU A 562 -15.16 -26.28 24.71
C GLU A 562 -16.06 -25.04 24.90
N ALA A 563 -16.42 -24.77 26.17
CA ALA A 563 -17.28 -23.66 26.56
C ALA A 563 -16.67 -22.26 26.36
N VAL A 564 -15.35 -22.13 26.33
CA VAL A 564 -14.67 -20.84 26.09
C VAL A 564 -14.69 -20.52 24.60
N PHE A 565 -14.30 -21.50 23.77
CA PHE A 565 -14.34 -21.32 22.32
C PHE A 565 -15.77 -21.14 21.79
N ALA A 566 -16.75 -21.88 22.31
CA ALA A 566 -18.15 -21.72 21.88
C ALA A 566 -18.63 -20.27 22.07
N LYS A 567 -18.36 -19.67 23.24
CA LYS A 567 -18.68 -18.26 23.51
C LYS A 567 -17.93 -17.30 22.58
N ALA A 568 -16.61 -17.46 22.45
CA ALA A 568 -15.77 -16.57 21.65
C ALA A 568 -15.99 -16.67 20.13
N SER A 569 -16.42 -17.83 19.62
CA SER A 569 -16.69 -18.02 18.19
C SER A 569 -18.10 -17.59 17.77
N GLN A 570 -19.05 -17.53 18.71
CA GLN A 570 -20.45 -17.18 18.46
C GLN A 570 -20.74 -15.68 18.69
N SER A 571 -20.11 -15.04 19.68
CA SER A 571 -20.34 -13.61 19.98
C SER A 571 -19.23 -12.71 19.42
N SER A 572 -19.63 -11.76 18.58
CA SER A 572 -18.74 -10.73 18.02
C SER A 572 -18.13 -9.86 19.12
N GLN A 573 -18.94 -9.41 20.08
CA GLN A 573 -18.52 -8.59 21.22
C GLN A 573 -17.45 -9.31 22.08
N ILE A 574 -17.63 -10.59 22.38
CA ILE A 574 -16.63 -11.38 23.13
C ILE A 574 -15.33 -11.52 22.32
N PHE A 575 -15.40 -11.78 21.01
CA PHE A 575 -14.19 -11.89 20.19
C PHE A 575 -13.43 -10.56 20.12
N ARG A 576 -14.12 -9.45 19.81
CA ARG A 576 -13.57 -8.08 19.78
C ARG A 576 -12.90 -7.69 21.10
N HIS A 577 -13.51 -8.04 22.24
CA HIS A 577 -12.93 -7.72 23.56
C HIS A 577 -11.68 -8.56 23.88
N TYR A 578 -11.71 -9.88 23.68
CA TYR A 578 -10.62 -10.75 24.15
C TYR A 578 -9.47 -10.91 23.15
N PHE A 579 -9.69 -10.79 21.83
CA PHE A 579 -8.65 -11.01 20.83
C PHE A 579 -7.48 -10.02 20.98
N PRO A 580 -7.68 -8.69 21.10
CA PRO A 580 -6.60 -7.72 21.34
C PRO A 580 -5.86 -7.96 22.66
N ILE A 581 -6.57 -8.36 23.73
CA ILE A 581 -5.95 -8.68 25.04
C ILE A 581 -4.98 -9.85 24.91
N ILE A 582 -5.36 -10.89 24.16
CA ILE A 582 -4.50 -12.06 23.90
C ILE A 582 -3.29 -11.66 23.04
N ARG A 583 -3.47 -10.82 22.02
CA ARG A 583 -2.39 -10.30 21.17
C ARG A 583 -1.39 -9.47 21.98
N ARG A 584 -1.87 -8.55 22.83
CA ARG A 584 -1.05 -7.75 23.76
C ARG A 584 -0.23 -8.61 24.72
N PHE A 585 -0.81 -9.69 25.26
CA PHE A 585 -0.07 -10.66 26.05
C PHE A 585 1.06 -11.30 25.24
N TRP A 586 0.80 -11.73 24.00
CA TRP A 586 1.82 -12.37 23.17
C TRP A 586 2.94 -11.41 22.78
N ALA A 587 2.64 -10.16 22.43
CA ALA A 587 3.64 -9.14 22.15
C ALA A 587 4.59 -8.93 23.35
N ALA A 588 4.03 -8.69 24.55
CA ALA A 588 4.82 -8.54 25.77
C ALA A 588 5.57 -9.82 26.19
N PHE A 589 5.04 -11.00 25.87
CA PHE A 589 5.70 -12.27 26.16
C PHE A 589 6.86 -12.55 25.19
N GLN A 590 6.72 -12.19 23.92
CA GLN A 590 7.74 -12.31 22.88
C GLN A 590 8.89 -11.32 23.12
N ASP A 591 8.62 -10.04 23.39
CA ASP A 591 9.64 -9.05 23.75
C ASP A 591 10.48 -9.49 24.97
N GLU A 592 9.85 -10.03 26.01
CA GLU A 592 10.59 -10.59 27.14
C GLU A 592 11.45 -11.81 26.78
N LEU A 593 11.06 -12.62 25.78
CA LEU A 593 11.86 -13.75 25.30
C LEU A 593 13.08 -13.28 24.48
N ASP A 594 12.91 -12.25 23.65
CA ASP A 594 14.00 -11.64 22.88
C ASP A 594 15.00 -10.91 23.79
N ASN A 595 14.53 -10.36 24.91
CA ASN A 595 15.37 -9.86 26.02
C ASN A 595 15.99 -10.98 26.91
N ASP A 596 16.06 -12.22 26.41
CA ASP A 596 16.64 -13.41 27.08
C ASP A 596 15.96 -13.81 28.41
N THR A 597 14.79 -13.25 28.76
CA THR A 597 14.10 -13.57 30.02
C THR A 597 13.65 -15.04 30.04
N PRO A 598 13.91 -15.79 31.13
CA PRO A 598 13.41 -17.16 31.25
C PRO A 598 11.89 -17.23 31.16
N ALA A 599 11.34 -18.09 30.28
CA ALA A 599 9.91 -18.20 30.00
C ALA A 599 8.94 -18.17 31.22
N PRO A 600 9.21 -18.81 32.38
CA PRO A 600 8.33 -18.70 33.57
C PRO A 600 8.34 -17.33 34.26
N THR A 601 9.31 -16.47 33.95
CA THR A 601 9.38 -15.06 34.37
C THR A 601 8.76 -14.16 33.32
N ALA A 602 9.06 -14.38 32.03
CA ALA A 602 8.41 -13.67 30.92
C ALA A 602 6.88 -13.81 31.01
N PHE A 603 6.37 -15.03 31.21
CA PHE A 603 4.94 -15.30 31.39
C PHE A 603 4.32 -14.48 32.54
N ARG A 604 5.02 -14.36 33.68
CA ARG A 604 4.52 -13.61 34.85
C ARG A 604 4.56 -12.09 34.65
N LYS A 605 5.45 -11.59 33.78
CA LYS A 605 5.53 -10.16 33.44
C LYS A 605 4.52 -9.76 32.37
N ALA A 606 4.26 -10.63 31.40
CA ALA A 606 3.30 -10.38 30.32
C ALA A 606 1.85 -10.59 30.76
N ASN A 607 1.59 -11.57 31.64
CA ASN A 607 0.23 -11.92 32.11
C ASN A 607 -0.17 -11.17 33.40
N GLN A 608 -0.04 -9.85 33.43
CA GLN A 608 -0.36 -9.04 34.64
C GLN A 608 -1.86 -9.08 34.95
N ASP A 609 -2.70 -9.01 33.91
CA ASP A 609 -4.15 -9.04 33.97
C ASP A 609 -4.72 -10.45 34.27
N GLY A 610 -3.85 -11.48 34.30
CA GLY A 610 -4.25 -12.87 34.58
C GLY A 610 -5.04 -13.58 33.47
N ALA A 611 -5.30 -12.91 32.34
CA ALA A 611 -6.15 -13.38 31.25
C ALA A 611 -5.75 -14.75 30.66
N ILE A 612 -4.45 -15.07 30.61
CA ILE A 612 -3.93 -16.28 29.96
C ILE A 612 -3.58 -17.37 30.96
N LYS A 613 -4.16 -18.57 30.79
CA LYS A 613 -3.77 -19.77 31.54
C LYS A 613 -2.36 -20.21 31.10
N LYS A 614 -1.48 -20.51 32.06
CA LYS A 614 -0.11 -21.04 31.80
C LYS A 614 -0.10 -22.24 30.84
N ALA A 615 -1.07 -23.15 30.99
CA ALA A 615 -1.22 -24.33 30.15
C ALA A 615 -1.51 -23.98 28.68
N SER A 616 -2.29 -22.92 28.41
CA SER A 616 -2.56 -22.45 27.04
C SER A 616 -1.27 -22.05 26.32
N VAL A 617 -0.36 -21.35 26.99
CA VAL A 617 0.97 -21.01 26.43
C VAL A 617 1.76 -22.27 26.07
N GLY A 618 1.68 -23.32 26.90
CA GLY A 618 2.26 -24.63 26.60
C GLY A 618 1.63 -25.33 25.38
N MET A 619 0.31 -25.26 25.23
CA MET A 619 -0.41 -25.83 24.08
C MET A 619 -0.08 -25.09 22.77
N VAL A 620 -0.15 -23.76 22.76
CA VAL A 620 0.25 -22.94 21.61
C VAL A 620 1.70 -23.20 21.23
N SER A 621 2.60 -23.29 22.20
CA SER A 621 4.02 -23.62 21.94
C SER A 621 4.21 -24.96 21.21
N ASN A 622 3.40 -25.98 21.53
CA ASN A 622 3.45 -27.26 20.81
C ASN A 622 2.87 -27.14 19.39
N ALA A 623 1.74 -26.45 19.22
CA ALA A 623 1.12 -26.25 17.90
C ALA A 623 2.06 -25.48 16.95
N VAL A 624 2.66 -24.37 17.42
CA VAL A 624 3.65 -23.58 16.68
C VAL A 624 4.89 -24.41 16.32
N CYS A 625 5.38 -25.27 17.24
CA CYS A 625 6.45 -26.21 16.89
C CYS A 625 6.05 -27.19 15.80
N HIS A 626 4.82 -27.70 15.80
CA HIS A 626 4.34 -28.62 14.77
C HIS A 626 4.18 -27.93 13.41
N LEU A 627 3.69 -26.69 13.38
CA LEU A 627 3.63 -25.84 12.18
C LEU A 627 5.03 -25.62 11.60
N ALA A 628 5.97 -25.17 12.42
CA ALA A 628 7.35 -24.94 11.97
C ALA A 628 8.05 -26.25 11.55
N GLU A 629 7.81 -27.37 12.25
CA GLU A 629 8.31 -28.70 11.86
C GLU A 629 7.62 -29.24 10.59
N ALA A 630 6.41 -28.81 10.23
CA ALA A 630 5.73 -29.16 8.97
C ALA A 630 6.31 -28.34 7.81
N ARG A 631 6.30 -27.01 7.93
CA ARG A 631 6.83 -26.06 6.94
C ARG A 631 8.30 -26.36 6.61
N LEU A 632 9.13 -26.66 7.61
CA LEU A 632 10.55 -26.99 7.45
C LEU A 632 10.80 -28.28 6.64
N LYS A 633 9.85 -29.23 6.58
CA LYS A 633 9.98 -30.44 5.75
C LYS A 633 9.79 -30.16 4.25
N LEU A 634 9.08 -29.09 3.91
CA LEU A 634 8.89 -28.66 2.52
C LEU A 634 10.17 -28.04 1.96
N ILE A 635 10.94 -27.36 2.81
CA ILE A 635 12.25 -26.78 2.45
C ILE A 635 13.33 -27.85 2.53
N ALA A 636 13.43 -28.66 1.46
CA ALA A 636 14.48 -29.66 1.28
C ALA A 636 15.90 -29.09 1.45
N ASP A 637 16.85 -29.94 1.87
CA ASP A 637 18.25 -29.57 2.08
C ASP A 637 18.90 -28.95 0.82
N ASP A 638 19.69 -27.91 1.04
CA ASP A 638 20.32 -27.07 0.01
C ASP A 638 21.09 -27.91 -1.03
N ASP A 639 21.88 -28.90 -0.58
CA ASP A 639 22.63 -29.83 -1.44
C ASP A 639 21.73 -30.65 -2.40
N VAL A 640 20.48 -30.91 -1.99
CA VAL A 640 19.50 -31.69 -2.75
C VAL A 640 18.68 -30.78 -3.67
N ALA A 641 18.27 -29.61 -3.18
CA ALA A 641 17.39 -28.69 -3.90
C ALA A 641 18.12 -27.82 -4.94
N LEU A 642 19.33 -27.35 -4.61
CA LEU A 642 20.09 -26.41 -5.45
C LEU A 642 21.04 -27.11 -6.42
N GLY A 643 21.44 -28.34 -6.11
CA GLY A 643 22.41 -29.10 -6.89
C GLY A 643 23.78 -28.41 -6.98
N GLN A 644 24.46 -28.61 -8.11
CA GLN A 644 25.78 -28.01 -8.33
C GLN A 644 25.66 -26.52 -8.67
N ARG A 645 26.38 -25.66 -7.93
CA ARG A 645 26.50 -24.22 -8.23
C ARG A 645 26.92 -23.99 -9.69
N PRO A 646 26.26 -23.07 -10.42
CA PRO A 646 26.64 -22.66 -11.77
C PRO A 646 28.09 -22.15 -11.88
N ALA A 647 28.60 -22.16 -13.12
CA ALA A 647 29.93 -21.63 -13.42
C ALA A 647 29.94 -20.10 -13.43
N ASP A 648 31.04 -19.48 -12.98
CA ASP A 648 31.18 -18.01 -12.92
C ASP A 648 31.16 -17.32 -14.30
N SER A 649 31.14 -18.10 -15.39
CA SER A 649 30.89 -17.61 -16.76
C SER A 649 29.42 -17.21 -17.01
N GLU A 650 28.50 -17.59 -16.13
CA GLU A 650 27.06 -17.32 -16.24
C GLU A 650 26.60 -16.49 -15.03
N PRO A 651 26.99 -15.19 -14.93
CA PRO A 651 26.82 -14.39 -13.72
C PRO A 651 25.35 -14.22 -13.30
N LEU A 652 24.42 -14.13 -14.26
CA LEU A 652 22.98 -14.10 -13.99
C LEU A 652 22.51 -15.38 -13.29
N LEU A 653 22.91 -16.56 -13.81
CA LEU A 653 22.52 -17.85 -13.26
C LEU A 653 23.16 -18.09 -11.87
N VAL A 654 24.40 -17.62 -11.67
CA VAL A 654 25.05 -17.58 -10.36
C VAL A 654 24.30 -16.69 -9.37
N SER A 655 23.81 -15.52 -9.82
CA SER A 655 23.03 -14.60 -8.97
C SER A 655 21.73 -15.24 -8.50
N ARG A 656 20.92 -15.78 -9.44
CA ARG A 656 19.67 -16.50 -9.15
C ARG A 656 19.88 -17.67 -8.19
N TRP A 657 20.93 -18.47 -8.41
CA TRP A 657 21.29 -19.59 -7.55
C TRP A 657 21.64 -19.15 -6.12
N GLU A 658 22.41 -18.06 -5.99
CA GLU A 658 22.83 -17.52 -4.70
C GLU A 658 21.65 -16.88 -3.94
N SER A 659 20.77 -16.13 -4.63
CA SER A 659 19.52 -15.61 -4.06
C SER A 659 18.62 -16.75 -3.54
N ALA A 660 18.40 -17.80 -4.34
CA ALA A 660 17.65 -18.97 -3.91
C ALA A 660 18.31 -19.69 -2.70
N ARG A 661 19.65 -19.79 -2.68
CA ARG A 661 20.39 -20.34 -1.54
C ARG A 661 20.23 -19.51 -0.28
N ILE A 662 20.30 -18.18 -0.39
CA ILE A 662 20.12 -17.26 0.74
C ILE A 662 18.71 -17.38 1.30
N LEU A 663 17.68 -17.31 0.44
CA LEU A 663 16.28 -17.44 0.85
C LEU A 663 16.04 -18.74 1.64
N ARG A 664 16.44 -19.89 1.09
CA ARG A 664 16.31 -21.18 1.77
C ARG A 664 17.04 -21.20 3.11
N SER A 665 18.24 -20.62 3.19
CA SER A 665 19.01 -20.55 4.43
C SER A 665 18.31 -19.69 5.49
N ASN A 666 17.71 -18.57 5.08
CA ASN A 666 16.99 -17.63 5.93
C ASN A 666 15.69 -18.26 6.47
N GLU A 667 14.81 -18.77 5.60
CA GLU A 667 13.56 -19.44 6.02
C GLU A 667 13.84 -20.61 6.98
N ARG A 668 14.82 -21.47 6.65
CA ARG A 668 15.21 -22.59 7.52
C ARG A 668 15.74 -22.12 8.88
N LYS A 669 16.47 -21.01 8.93
CA LYS A 669 16.96 -20.41 10.18
C LYS A 669 15.80 -19.92 11.05
N VAL A 670 14.83 -19.22 10.47
CA VAL A 670 13.61 -18.75 11.16
C VAL A 670 12.84 -19.91 11.78
N LEU A 671 12.48 -20.92 10.97
CA LEU A 671 11.75 -22.10 11.42
C LEU A 671 12.53 -22.91 12.48
N THR A 672 13.83 -23.10 12.30
CA THR A 672 14.67 -23.83 13.27
C THR A 672 14.77 -23.09 14.61
N GLN A 673 14.88 -21.76 14.59
CA GLN A 673 14.89 -20.94 15.79
C GLN A 673 13.54 -20.98 16.50
N CYS A 674 12.42 -20.92 15.76
CA CYS A 674 11.07 -21.09 16.29
C CYS A 674 10.89 -22.43 17.01
N ILE A 675 11.22 -23.55 16.34
CA ILE A 675 11.16 -24.90 16.94
C ILE A 675 12.02 -24.96 18.22
N LYS A 676 13.23 -24.41 18.20
CA LYS A 676 14.13 -24.39 19.36
C LYS A 676 13.57 -23.58 20.54
N THR A 677 12.99 -22.41 20.26
CA THR A 677 12.41 -21.52 21.27
C THR A 677 11.14 -22.13 21.87
N TYR A 678 10.16 -22.49 21.05
CA TYR A 678 8.86 -22.94 21.53
C TYR A 678 8.89 -24.34 22.16
N LYS A 679 9.79 -25.24 21.74
CA LYS A 679 9.99 -26.55 22.40
C LYS A 679 10.57 -26.41 23.81
N LYS A 680 11.39 -25.38 24.04
CA LYS A 680 11.92 -24.99 25.38
C LYS A 680 10.85 -24.27 26.23
N ILE A 681 9.88 -23.60 25.62
CA ILE A 681 8.75 -22.98 26.32
C ILE A 681 7.73 -24.05 26.72
N ALA A 682 7.30 -24.89 25.77
CA ALA A 682 6.39 -26.02 25.99
C ALA A 682 6.84 -26.87 27.18
N THR A 683 8.09 -27.34 27.20
CA THR A 683 8.65 -28.15 28.30
C THR A 683 8.75 -27.46 29.67
N LYS A 684 8.55 -26.14 29.75
CA LYS A 684 8.55 -25.35 31.00
C LYS A 684 7.16 -24.87 31.42
N LEU A 685 6.27 -24.68 30.45
CA LEU A 685 4.95 -24.09 30.65
C LEU A 685 3.78 -25.08 30.55
N SER A 686 3.98 -26.26 29.95
CA SER A 686 3.09 -27.43 30.09
C SER A 686 2.81 -27.78 31.55
#